data_AF-A0A966EXH1-F1
#
_entry.id   AF-A0A966EXH1-F1
#
_cell.length_a   1.000
_cell.length_b   1.000
_cell.length_c   1.000
_cell.angle_alpha   90.00
_cell.angle_beta   90.00
_cell.angle_gamma   90.00
#
_symmetry.space_group_name_H-M   'P 1'
#
loop_
_entity.id
_entity.type
_entity.pdbx_description
1 polymer ?
#
loop_
_entity_poly.entity_id
_entity_poly.type
_entity_poly.pdbx_seq_one_letter_code
_entity_poly.pdbx_strand_id
1 'polypeptide(L)'
;NKDNKHCFDDLSKFYAHGDDSYYELMQFKQLTGLYRQLPRMAFPKKKKAIIEVSQSVLKIKNEFDDFQKLKKEHKISSKEIFDNQKINILISYYRSFVKEYYKKENIYDFSLLDDGKTYERLSDFYADVDKITYNLSFIKVKKSEIKRNVCEGKLFLFSIYNKDFSGNSKGKNNLHTNYFNAVFNKENNPNGHLRLGANAGIYYRPASLKESDQKKEIIKTRSGKEINKKENPYHLKRYAQNKILFHLPVVLNADTYDEENVNQNVFKYIKNNFDNIKVIGIDRGEKNLAYYSVISRAADGKIKIEDCDDLNLGYLEPLNKLAEERQEQRRAWQSISKIKGKRDGYISHVIHKIVELILKHKAIVVFEDLSGGFKRSRMKIEKAPYQQLELALINKLNYLVRKKAKQEEAGHYLSAYQFAERIGSYKKVGKQTGIIFYTQAGYTSRTCPKCGWRKRIQGLYYKDRKSAQKIFTAERGVQISYDVANNYFVFKYHPVYNQKESKEWDKEVYSDVSRIKWDNKEKKYKKGYEGEITKKLKELFTGIDVQKNINIQIKDNDNASFWENLINLFRLILEIRNTDNKTGEDYIECPHCHFHSDKGFQGYKWNGDANGAYNIARKGLIILKKIKDAKEPEKLKFGDLVVNLDEWDKFVQKD
;
A
#
# COMPACT_ATOMS: atom_id res chain seq x y z
N ASN A 1 -43.76 -1.66 -13.12
CA ASN A 1 -44.85 -2.00 -12.18
C ASN A 1 -45.05 -3.53 -12.22
N LYS A 2 -45.22 -4.23 -11.08
CA LYS A 2 -45.40 -5.70 -11.07
C LYS A 2 -46.64 -6.12 -11.89
N ASP A 3 -47.67 -5.30 -11.86
CA ASP A 3 -48.94 -5.54 -12.55
C ASP A 3 -48.80 -5.35 -14.08
N ASN A 4 -47.69 -4.74 -14.52
CA ASN A 4 -47.40 -4.47 -15.93
C ASN A 4 -46.00 -4.99 -16.30
N LYS A 5 -45.61 -6.16 -15.77
CA LYS A 5 -44.26 -6.72 -15.97
C LYS A 5 -43.90 -7.00 -17.44
N HIS A 6 -44.92 -7.14 -18.31
CA HIS A 6 -44.79 -7.42 -19.73
C HIS A 6 -44.83 -6.17 -20.63
N CYS A 7 -44.75 -4.96 -20.05
CA CYS A 7 -44.84 -3.71 -20.80
C CYS A 7 -43.73 -3.52 -21.86
N PHE A 8 -42.65 -4.29 -21.79
CA PHE A 8 -41.54 -4.28 -22.76
C PHE A 8 -41.37 -5.61 -23.51
N ASP A 9 -42.33 -6.53 -23.44
CA ASP A 9 -42.20 -7.83 -24.12
C ASP A 9 -42.27 -7.68 -25.64
N ASP A 10 -43.11 -6.75 -26.12
CA ASP A 10 -43.20 -6.38 -27.53
C ASP A 10 -42.57 -5.01 -27.77
N LEU A 11 -41.24 -5.01 -27.93
CA LEU A 11 -40.45 -3.81 -28.17
C LEU A 11 -40.78 -3.12 -29.50
N SER A 12 -41.40 -3.82 -30.45
CA SER A 12 -41.69 -3.28 -31.79
C SER A 12 -42.59 -2.04 -31.74
N LYS A 13 -43.52 -2.02 -30.78
CA LYS A 13 -44.45 -0.90 -30.53
C LYS A 13 -43.76 0.36 -30.03
N PHE A 14 -42.54 0.24 -29.52
CA PHE A 14 -41.77 1.34 -28.95
C PHE A 14 -40.74 1.92 -29.91
N TYR A 15 -40.48 1.30 -31.05
CA TYR A 15 -39.42 1.76 -31.96
C TYR A 15 -39.68 3.18 -32.47
N ALA A 16 -38.63 3.99 -32.39
CA ALA A 16 -38.59 5.32 -32.98
C ALA A 16 -38.23 5.23 -34.46
N HIS A 17 -38.92 5.99 -35.30
CA HIS A 17 -38.70 6.06 -36.75
C HIS A 17 -38.49 7.52 -37.18
N GLY A 18 -37.65 7.74 -38.19
CA GLY A 18 -37.37 9.08 -38.72
C GLY A 18 -36.92 10.08 -37.63
N ASP A 19 -37.62 11.22 -37.56
CA ASP A 19 -37.31 12.36 -36.68
C ASP A 19 -37.92 12.24 -35.27
N ASP A 20 -38.44 11.07 -34.90
CA ASP A 20 -39.00 10.82 -33.57
C ASP A 20 -37.97 11.15 -32.46
N SER A 21 -38.37 11.97 -31.49
CA SER A 21 -37.57 12.11 -30.27
C SER A 21 -37.51 10.77 -29.51
N TYR A 22 -36.32 10.34 -29.13
CA TYR A 22 -36.09 8.99 -28.61
C TYR A 22 -35.30 8.94 -27.29
N TYR A 23 -35.42 7.81 -26.61
CA TYR A 23 -34.45 7.31 -25.63
C TYR A 23 -33.67 6.14 -26.25
N GLU A 24 -32.46 5.91 -25.77
CA GLU A 24 -31.69 4.71 -26.12
C GLU A 24 -31.92 3.65 -25.06
N LEU A 25 -32.66 2.60 -25.41
CA LEU A 25 -32.94 1.48 -24.53
C LEU A 25 -31.81 0.46 -24.64
N MET A 26 -31.12 0.23 -23.52
CA MET A 26 -30.06 -0.77 -23.42
C MET A 26 -30.61 -2.19 -23.63
N GLN A 27 -30.01 -2.92 -24.56
CA GLN A 27 -30.17 -4.35 -24.77
C GLN A 27 -28.93 -5.05 -24.21
N PHE A 28 -29.08 -5.74 -23.09
CA PHE A 28 -27.99 -6.41 -22.41
C PHE A 28 -28.23 -7.91 -22.35
N LYS A 29 -27.30 -8.70 -22.91
CA LYS A 29 -27.32 -10.16 -22.87
C LYS A 29 -25.94 -10.68 -22.50
N GLN A 30 -25.90 -11.57 -21.50
CA GLN A 30 -24.66 -12.21 -21.07
C GLN A 30 -24.91 -13.67 -20.71
N LEU A 31 -24.04 -14.57 -21.20
CA LEU A 31 -24.01 -15.96 -20.72
C LEU A 31 -23.01 -16.06 -19.58
N THR A 32 -23.50 -16.19 -18.34
CA THR A 32 -22.62 -16.32 -17.17
C THR A 32 -22.36 -17.76 -16.80
N GLY A 33 -21.11 -18.11 -16.51
CA GLY A 33 -20.75 -19.41 -15.96
C GLY A 33 -20.89 -20.55 -16.96
N LEU A 34 -20.66 -20.28 -18.24
CA LEU A 34 -20.76 -21.28 -19.31
C LEU A 34 -19.83 -22.46 -19.02
N TYR A 35 -18.67 -22.25 -18.42
CA TYR A 35 -17.77 -23.32 -17.98
C TYR A 35 -18.42 -24.40 -17.08
N ARG A 36 -19.43 -24.04 -16.28
CA ARG A 36 -20.18 -25.00 -15.43
C ARG A 36 -21.26 -25.74 -16.22
N GLN A 37 -21.78 -25.10 -17.26
CA GLN A 37 -22.93 -25.60 -18.01
C GLN A 37 -22.49 -26.39 -19.25
N LEU A 38 -21.39 -25.99 -19.88
CA LEU A 38 -20.91 -26.48 -21.17
C LEU A 38 -20.67 -27.99 -21.15
N PRO A 39 -19.99 -28.60 -20.15
CA PRO A 39 -19.82 -30.05 -20.11
C PRO A 39 -21.16 -30.79 -20.09
N ARG A 40 -22.17 -30.27 -19.36
CA ARG A 40 -23.50 -30.88 -19.28
C ARG A 40 -24.31 -30.69 -20.56
N MET A 41 -24.16 -29.54 -21.22
CA MET A 41 -24.87 -29.21 -22.46
C MET A 41 -24.31 -29.97 -23.66
N ALA A 42 -22.99 -30.08 -23.75
CA ALA A 42 -22.30 -30.76 -24.84
C ALA A 42 -22.30 -32.29 -24.69
N PHE A 43 -22.46 -32.81 -23.46
CA PHE A 43 -22.60 -34.24 -23.16
C PHE A 43 -23.89 -34.51 -22.36
N PRO A 44 -25.08 -34.36 -22.97
CA PRO A 44 -26.34 -34.55 -22.28
C PRO A 44 -26.60 -36.03 -21.95
N LYS A 45 -26.99 -36.34 -20.70
CA LYS A 45 -27.26 -37.72 -20.25
C LYS A 45 -28.57 -38.34 -20.78
N LYS A 46 -29.57 -37.51 -21.09
CA LYS A 46 -30.94 -37.94 -21.42
C LYS A 46 -31.46 -37.45 -22.77
N LYS A 47 -30.75 -36.53 -23.42
CA LYS A 47 -31.16 -35.92 -24.69
C LYS A 47 -30.14 -36.25 -25.77
N LYS A 48 -30.57 -36.28 -27.03
CA LYS A 48 -29.64 -36.39 -28.16
C LYS A 48 -28.70 -35.18 -28.16
N ALA A 49 -27.40 -35.43 -28.34
CA ALA A 49 -26.42 -34.36 -28.48
C ALA A 49 -26.69 -33.56 -29.77
N ILE A 50 -26.42 -32.27 -29.72
CA ILE A 50 -26.67 -31.35 -30.85
C ILE A 50 -25.66 -31.58 -31.97
N ILE A 51 -24.44 -31.98 -31.61
CA ILE A 51 -23.40 -32.43 -32.53
C ILE A 51 -23.05 -33.88 -32.17
N GLU A 52 -22.69 -34.68 -33.17
CA GLU A 52 -22.23 -36.05 -32.97
C GLU A 52 -20.98 -36.10 -32.08
N VAL A 53 -20.99 -37.00 -31.10
CA VAL A 53 -19.87 -37.24 -30.19
C VAL A 53 -19.17 -38.51 -30.64
N SER A 54 -17.95 -38.38 -31.17
CA SER A 54 -17.15 -39.55 -31.51
C SER A 54 -16.75 -40.33 -30.24
N GLN A 55 -16.52 -41.63 -30.39
CA GLN A 55 -16.05 -42.47 -29.28
C GLN A 55 -14.71 -41.99 -28.71
N SER A 56 -13.84 -41.41 -29.54
CA SER A 56 -12.56 -40.83 -29.11
C SER A 56 -12.75 -39.61 -28.20
N VAL A 57 -13.66 -38.69 -28.55
CA VAL A 57 -13.98 -37.51 -27.72
C VAL A 57 -14.61 -37.94 -26.40
N LEU A 58 -15.51 -38.93 -26.42
CA LEU A 58 -16.14 -39.44 -25.19
C LEU A 58 -15.11 -40.08 -24.25
N LYS A 59 -14.18 -40.87 -24.78
CA LYS A 59 -13.08 -41.46 -24.01
C LYS A 59 -12.22 -40.37 -23.35
N ILE A 60 -11.78 -39.38 -24.12
CA ILE A 60 -10.99 -38.24 -23.61
C ILE A 60 -11.75 -37.47 -22.53
N LYS A 61 -13.06 -37.26 -22.71
CA LYS A 61 -13.90 -36.58 -21.72
C LYS A 61 -13.95 -37.33 -20.39
N ASN A 62 -14.06 -38.65 -20.42
CA ASN A 62 -14.06 -39.48 -19.20
C ASN A 62 -12.68 -39.44 -18.52
N GLU A 63 -11.59 -39.57 -19.29
CA GLU A 63 -10.22 -39.44 -18.77
C GLU A 63 -9.99 -38.07 -18.10
N PHE A 64 -10.51 -37.00 -18.70
CA PHE A 64 -10.42 -35.65 -18.14
C PHE A 64 -11.25 -35.50 -16.84
N ASP A 65 -12.45 -36.08 -16.77
CA ASP A 65 -13.27 -36.06 -15.56
C ASP A 65 -12.59 -36.80 -14.40
N ASP A 66 -12.00 -37.96 -14.68
CA ASP A 66 -11.23 -38.73 -13.69
C ASP A 66 -10.00 -37.94 -13.23
N PHE A 67 -9.28 -37.29 -14.15
CA PHE A 67 -8.17 -36.39 -13.80
C PHE A 67 -8.62 -35.24 -12.86
N GLN A 68 -9.74 -34.59 -13.16
CA GLN A 68 -10.29 -33.54 -12.29
C GLN A 68 -10.73 -34.07 -10.93
N LYS A 69 -11.28 -35.29 -10.89
CA LYS A 69 -11.66 -35.97 -9.64
C LYS A 69 -10.44 -36.27 -8.79
N LEU A 70 -9.37 -36.82 -9.38
CA LEU A 70 -8.11 -37.10 -8.68
C LEU A 70 -7.47 -35.83 -8.11
N LYS A 71 -7.50 -34.70 -8.85
CA LYS A 71 -7.05 -33.40 -8.33
C LYS A 71 -7.87 -32.94 -7.12
N LYS A 72 -9.19 -33.06 -7.20
CA LYS A 72 -10.10 -32.65 -6.13
C LYS A 72 -9.92 -33.50 -4.87
N GLU A 73 -9.62 -34.79 -5.04
CA GLU A 73 -9.30 -35.73 -3.96
C GLU A 73 -7.85 -35.63 -3.45
N HIS A 74 -7.06 -34.67 -3.95
CA HIS A 74 -5.65 -34.47 -3.62
C HIS A 74 -4.75 -35.70 -3.88
N LYS A 75 -5.18 -36.60 -4.77
CA LYS A 75 -4.41 -37.79 -5.18
C LYS A 75 -3.30 -37.47 -6.17
N ILE A 76 -3.40 -36.33 -6.85
CA ILE A 76 -2.38 -35.79 -7.76
C ILE A 76 -2.17 -34.30 -7.49
N SER A 77 -1.05 -33.76 -7.96
CA SER A 77 -0.67 -32.38 -7.69
C SER A 77 -1.66 -31.39 -8.35
N SER A 78 -1.99 -30.30 -7.65
CA SER A 78 -2.80 -29.22 -8.23
C SER A 78 -2.12 -28.58 -9.45
N LYS A 79 -0.78 -28.65 -9.53
CA LYS A 79 0.05 -28.13 -10.62
C LYS A 79 0.13 -29.06 -11.83
N GLU A 80 -0.28 -30.31 -11.68
CA GLU A 80 -0.22 -31.29 -12.78
C GLU A 80 -1.15 -30.88 -13.92
N ILE A 81 -0.78 -31.11 -15.17
CA ILE A 81 -1.57 -30.68 -16.33
C ILE A 81 -2.03 -31.93 -17.08
N PHE A 82 -3.25 -31.88 -17.62
CA PHE A 82 -3.77 -32.97 -18.45
C PHE A 82 -3.03 -33.00 -19.79
N ASP A 83 -3.07 -34.14 -20.48
CA ASP A 83 -2.43 -34.29 -21.78
C ASP A 83 -2.87 -33.18 -22.77
N ASN A 84 -1.88 -32.46 -23.32
CA ASN A 84 -2.12 -31.27 -24.13
C ASN A 84 -2.77 -31.60 -25.49
N GLN A 85 -2.47 -32.76 -26.08
CA GLN A 85 -3.12 -33.15 -27.34
C GLN A 85 -4.58 -33.51 -27.09
N LYS A 86 -4.85 -34.32 -26.06
CA LYS A 86 -6.20 -34.73 -25.68
C LYS A 86 -7.07 -33.53 -25.26
N ILE A 87 -6.53 -32.57 -24.49
CA ILE A 87 -7.31 -31.41 -24.07
C ILE A 87 -7.74 -30.57 -25.28
N ASN A 88 -6.86 -30.40 -26.26
CA ASN A 88 -7.18 -29.64 -27.47
C ASN A 88 -8.20 -30.35 -28.36
N ILE A 89 -8.21 -31.69 -28.42
CA ILE A 89 -9.29 -32.45 -29.07
C ILE A 89 -10.65 -32.17 -28.41
N LEU A 90 -10.68 -32.20 -27.07
CA LEU A 90 -11.90 -31.91 -26.31
C LEU A 90 -12.36 -30.45 -26.49
N ILE A 91 -11.42 -29.50 -26.51
CA ILE A 91 -11.71 -28.08 -26.76
C ILE A 91 -12.26 -27.87 -28.16
N SER A 92 -11.69 -28.51 -29.19
CA SER A 92 -12.22 -28.43 -30.56
C SER A 92 -13.67 -28.91 -30.63
N TYR A 93 -14.02 -29.99 -29.93
CA TYR A 93 -15.42 -30.42 -29.82
C TYR A 93 -16.30 -29.36 -29.14
N TYR A 94 -15.87 -28.81 -28.00
CA TYR A 94 -16.61 -27.74 -27.33
C TYR A 94 -16.78 -26.48 -28.20
N ARG A 95 -15.75 -26.11 -28.97
CA ARG A 95 -15.77 -24.98 -29.91
C ARG A 95 -16.84 -25.19 -30.99
N SER A 96 -16.86 -26.36 -31.62
CA SER A 96 -17.90 -26.70 -32.60
C SER A 96 -19.28 -26.68 -31.97
N PHE A 97 -19.41 -27.24 -30.76
CA PHE A 97 -20.68 -27.24 -30.01
C PHE A 97 -21.22 -25.83 -29.77
N VAL A 98 -20.41 -24.90 -29.26
CA VAL A 98 -20.91 -23.54 -28.98
C VAL A 98 -21.26 -22.78 -30.26
N LYS A 99 -20.48 -22.96 -31.34
CA LYS A 99 -20.77 -22.35 -32.65
C LYS A 99 -22.13 -22.81 -33.16
N GLU A 100 -22.44 -24.10 -33.11
CA GLU A 100 -23.72 -24.62 -33.60
C GLU A 100 -24.89 -24.32 -32.65
N TYR A 101 -24.69 -24.47 -31.33
CA TYR A 101 -25.73 -24.26 -30.32
C TYR A 101 -26.31 -22.84 -30.38
N TYR A 102 -25.43 -21.84 -30.47
CA TYR A 102 -25.82 -20.43 -30.43
C TYR A 102 -26.01 -19.79 -31.81
N LYS A 103 -25.79 -20.54 -32.90
CA LYS A 103 -25.91 -20.07 -34.28
C LYS A 103 -27.24 -19.36 -34.57
N LYS A 104 -28.35 -19.92 -34.08
CA LYS A 104 -29.71 -19.39 -34.31
C LYS A 104 -30.00 -18.11 -33.54
N GLU A 105 -29.35 -17.91 -32.39
CA GLU A 105 -29.59 -16.75 -31.55
C GLU A 105 -29.03 -15.47 -32.17
N ASN A 106 -27.93 -15.56 -32.93
CA ASN A 106 -27.25 -14.45 -33.61
C ASN A 106 -26.99 -13.22 -32.71
N ILE A 107 -26.76 -13.45 -31.41
CA ILE A 107 -26.44 -12.41 -30.41
C ILE A 107 -24.93 -12.32 -30.18
N TYR A 108 -24.24 -13.46 -30.25
CA TYR A 108 -22.83 -13.61 -29.95
C TYR A 108 -22.09 -14.07 -31.21
N ASP A 109 -20.95 -13.44 -31.48
CA ASP A 109 -20.12 -13.80 -32.63
C ASP A 109 -19.07 -14.86 -32.24
N PHE A 110 -19.48 -16.12 -32.25
CA PHE A 110 -18.59 -17.26 -31.98
C PHE A 110 -17.59 -17.54 -33.12
N SER A 111 -17.66 -16.81 -34.25
CA SER A 111 -16.63 -16.91 -35.30
C SER A 111 -15.28 -16.36 -34.82
N LEU A 112 -15.29 -15.48 -33.81
CA LEU A 112 -14.09 -14.94 -33.16
C LEU A 112 -13.29 -16.00 -32.37
N LEU A 113 -13.83 -17.20 -32.16
CA LEU A 113 -13.06 -18.32 -31.64
C LEU A 113 -12.17 -18.90 -32.74
N ASP A 114 -10.88 -18.55 -32.68
CA ASP A 114 -9.84 -19.07 -33.57
C ASP A 114 -9.80 -20.61 -33.52
N ASP A 115 -10.07 -21.24 -34.66
CA ASP A 115 -10.08 -22.69 -34.84
C ASP A 115 -8.67 -23.30 -34.75
N GLY A 116 -7.62 -22.53 -35.08
CA GLY A 116 -6.23 -22.94 -34.99
C GLY A 116 -5.59 -22.75 -33.61
N LYS A 117 -6.23 -21.95 -32.73
CA LYS A 117 -5.72 -21.70 -31.38
C LYS A 117 -5.75 -22.96 -30.52
N THR A 118 -4.60 -23.31 -29.95
CA THR A 118 -4.45 -24.36 -28.95
C THR A 118 -4.41 -23.76 -27.55
N TYR A 119 -4.76 -24.57 -26.55
CA TYR A 119 -4.81 -24.19 -25.16
C TYR A 119 -4.16 -25.27 -24.31
N GLU A 120 -3.35 -24.87 -23.33
CA GLU A 120 -2.81 -25.80 -22.34
C GLU A 120 -3.87 -26.23 -21.33
N ARG A 121 -4.86 -25.36 -21.07
CA ARG A 121 -5.92 -25.61 -20.09
C ARG A 121 -7.29 -25.26 -20.66
N LEU A 122 -8.28 -26.07 -20.27
CA LEU A 122 -9.69 -25.80 -20.60
C LEU A 122 -10.21 -24.50 -20.00
N SER A 123 -9.62 -24.02 -18.88
CA SER A 123 -9.94 -22.70 -18.30
C SER A 123 -9.69 -21.56 -19.27
N ASP A 124 -8.65 -21.69 -20.09
CA ASP A 124 -8.17 -20.63 -20.98
C ASP A 124 -9.08 -20.54 -22.23
N PHE A 125 -9.63 -21.68 -22.64
CA PHE A 125 -10.72 -21.71 -23.62
C PHE A 125 -12.01 -21.09 -23.07
N TYR A 126 -12.42 -21.46 -21.85
CA TYR A 126 -13.61 -20.87 -21.23
C TYR A 126 -13.50 -19.35 -21.07
N ALA A 127 -12.28 -18.89 -20.82
CA ALA A 127 -11.96 -17.48 -20.78
C ALA A 127 -12.30 -16.76 -22.09
N ASP A 128 -11.83 -17.27 -23.23
CA ASP A 128 -12.16 -16.66 -24.52
C ASP A 128 -13.65 -16.72 -24.85
N VAL A 129 -14.34 -17.79 -24.43
CA VAL A 129 -15.80 -17.88 -24.60
C VAL A 129 -16.54 -16.83 -23.74
N ASP A 130 -16.15 -16.62 -22.49
CA ASP A 130 -16.73 -15.61 -21.61
C ASP A 130 -16.48 -14.17 -22.14
N LYS A 131 -15.43 -13.95 -22.95
CA LYS A 131 -15.21 -12.66 -23.63
C LYS A 131 -16.28 -12.39 -24.68
N ILE A 132 -16.59 -13.38 -25.51
CA ILE A 132 -17.53 -13.31 -26.64
C ILE A 132 -18.98 -13.22 -26.15
N THR A 133 -19.29 -13.88 -25.03
CA THR A 133 -20.67 -14.02 -24.55
C THR A 133 -21.16 -12.83 -23.71
N TYR A 134 -20.55 -11.65 -23.87
CA TYR A 134 -21.00 -10.38 -23.30
C TYR A 134 -21.45 -9.44 -24.43
N ASN A 135 -22.75 -9.17 -24.53
CA ASN A 135 -23.33 -8.28 -25.53
C ASN A 135 -24.08 -7.12 -24.85
N LEU A 136 -23.69 -5.90 -25.17
CA LEU A 136 -24.37 -4.66 -24.78
C LEU A 136 -24.57 -3.80 -26.01
N SER A 137 -25.83 -3.54 -26.34
CA SER A 137 -26.24 -2.69 -27.47
C SER A 137 -27.38 -1.76 -27.06
N PHE A 138 -27.76 -0.85 -27.94
CA PHE A 138 -28.85 0.09 -27.70
C PHE A 138 -29.79 0.12 -28.90
N ILE A 139 -31.08 0.25 -28.61
CA ILE A 139 -32.13 0.46 -29.61
C ILE A 139 -32.87 1.76 -29.30
N LYS A 140 -33.34 2.47 -30.33
CA LYS A 140 -34.05 3.73 -30.16
C LYS A 140 -35.53 3.48 -29.87
N VAL A 141 -36.04 4.06 -28.79
CA VAL A 141 -37.45 3.96 -28.38
C VAL A 141 -38.11 5.34 -28.25
N LYS A 142 -39.35 5.48 -28.70
CA LYS A 142 -40.10 6.74 -28.72
C LYS A 142 -40.23 7.35 -27.32
N LYS A 143 -39.81 8.60 -27.17
CA LYS A 143 -39.88 9.33 -25.90
C LYS A 143 -41.30 9.57 -25.42
N SER A 144 -42.24 9.82 -26.34
CA SER A 144 -43.66 10.01 -26.06
C SER A 144 -44.28 8.79 -25.40
N GLU A 145 -43.99 7.61 -25.93
CA GLU A 145 -44.52 6.34 -25.43
C GLU A 145 -43.98 5.99 -24.04
N ILE A 146 -42.67 6.19 -23.81
CA ILE A 146 -42.08 6.02 -22.48
C ILE A 146 -42.72 6.96 -21.46
N LYS A 147 -42.92 8.23 -21.83
CA LYS A 147 -43.59 9.21 -20.96
C LYS A 147 -45.02 8.82 -20.64
N ARG A 148 -45.78 8.34 -21.63
CA ARG A 148 -47.15 7.83 -21.44
C ARG A 148 -47.18 6.70 -20.42
N ASN A 149 -46.31 5.70 -20.56
CA ASN A 149 -46.21 4.60 -19.61
C ASN A 149 -45.81 5.04 -18.19
N VAL A 150 -45.05 6.12 -18.05
CA VAL A 150 -44.75 6.73 -16.74
C VAL A 150 -45.98 7.41 -16.15
N CYS A 151 -46.71 8.20 -16.95
CA CYS A 151 -47.96 8.84 -16.52
C CYS A 151 -49.03 7.83 -16.12
N GLU A 152 -49.14 6.71 -16.84
CA GLU A 152 -50.07 5.61 -16.55
C GLU A 152 -49.62 4.72 -15.37
N GLY A 153 -48.48 5.00 -14.73
CA GLY A 153 -47.97 4.21 -13.60
C GLY A 153 -47.49 2.79 -13.98
N LYS A 154 -47.33 2.51 -15.28
CA LYS A 154 -46.80 1.24 -15.79
C LYS A 154 -45.28 1.16 -15.60
N LEU A 155 -44.61 2.29 -15.75
CA LEU A 155 -43.15 2.43 -15.68
C LEU A 155 -42.74 3.46 -14.60
N PHE A 156 -41.68 3.15 -13.86
CA PHE A 156 -41.01 4.12 -13.00
C PHE A 156 -39.68 4.51 -13.65
N LEU A 157 -39.50 5.79 -13.94
CA LEU A 157 -38.30 6.31 -14.60
C LEU A 157 -37.50 7.17 -13.63
N PHE A 158 -36.22 6.83 -13.46
CA PHE A 158 -35.28 7.55 -12.60
C PHE A 158 -34.07 7.99 -13.41
N SER A 159 -33.64 9.24 -13.24
CA SER A 159 -32.36 9.68 -13.77
C SER A 159 -31.23 9.19 -12.87
N ILE A 160 -30.28 8.44 -13.43
CA ILE A 160 -29.01 8.18 -12.75
C ILE A 160 -28.23 9.50 -12.73
N TYR A 161 -27.86 9.97 -11.54
CA TYR A 161 -27.30 11.32 -11.40
C TYR A 161 -26.22 11.40 -10.33
N ASN A 162 -25.17 12.16 -10.63
CA ASN A 162 -24.20 12.69 -9.68
C ASN A 162 -23.86 14.14 -10.07
N LYS A 163 -23.05 14.83 -9.26
CA LYS A 163 -22.74 16.26 -9.48
C LYS A 163 -22.10 16.56 -10.85
N ASP A 164 -21.43 15.59 -11.46
CA ASP A 164 -20.71 15.78 -12.72
C ASP A 164 -21.67 15.91 -13.91
N PHE A 165 -22.91 15.39 -13.78
CA PHE A 165 -23.98 15.53 -14.79
C PHE A 165 -24.78 16.84 -14.65
N SER A 166 -24.40 17.73 -13.74
CA SER A 166 -25.00 19.06 -13.61
C SER A 166 -24.61 19.93 -14.81
N GLY A 167 -25.54 20.72 -15.35
CA GLY A 167 -25.21 21.75 -16.35
C GLY A 167 -24.22 22.81 -15.84
N ASN A 168 -24.05 22.93 -14.52
CA ASN A 168 -23.08 23.81 -13.87
C ASN A 168 -21.71 23.14 -13.60
N SER A 169 -21.52 21.87 -13.99
CA SER A 169 -20.27 21.16 -13.80
C SER A 169 -19.21 21.69 -14.75
N LYS A 170 -18.16 22.33 -14.21
CA LYS A 170 -17.01 22.85 -14.98
C LYS A 170 -15.70 22.11 -14.69
N GLY A 171 -15.74 21.19 -13.71
CA GLY A 171 -14.56 20.47 -13.23
C GLY A 171 -14.33 19.14 -13.95
N LYS A 172 -13.20 18.49 -13.64
CA LYS A 172 -12.95 17.13 -14.12
C LYS A 172 -13.91 16.14 -13.46
N ASN A 173 -14.42 15.23 -14.26
CA ASN A 173 -15.27 14.14 -13.81
C ASN A 173 -14.63 13.33 -12.67
N ASN A 174 -15.47 12.81 -11.79
CA ASN A 174 -15.08 11.77 -10.86
C ASN A 174 -14.69 10.52 -11.63
N LEU A 175 -13.76 9.75 -11.07
CA LEU A 175 -13.26 8.53 -11.72
C LEU A 175 -14.38 7.52 -11.98
N HIS A 176 -15.34 7.40 -11.07
CA HIS A 176 -16.51 6.52 -11.23
C HIS A 176 -17.46 6.98 -12.34
N THR A 177 -17.49 8.28 -12.65
CA THR A 177 -18.28 8.80 -13.78
C THR A 177 -17.66 8.38 -15.09
N ASN A 178 -16.32 8.42 -15.19
CA ASN A 178 -15.61 7.90 -16.34
C ASN A 178 -15.83 6.39 -16.50
N TYR A 179 -15.75 5.60 -15.41
CA TYR A 179 -16.06 4.17 -15.46
C TYR A 179 -17.49 3.90 -15.91
N PHE A 180 -18.46 4.63 -15.36
CA PHE A 180 -19.86 4.48 -15.74
C PHE A 180 -20.07 4.77 -17.22
N ASN A 181 -19.56 5.90 -17.73
CA ASN A 181 -19.69 6.26 -19.14
C ASN A 181 -18.95 5.26 -20.05
N ALA A 182 -17.78 4.79 -19.64
CA ALA A 182 -16.97 3.84 -20.41
C ALA A 182 -17.69 2.52 -20.66
N VAL A 183 -18.48 2.02 -19.69
CA VAL A 183 -19.25 0.78 -19.87
C VAL A 183 -20.24 0.87 -21.05
N PHE A 184 -20.78 2.06 -21.30
CA PHE A 184 -21.81 2.28 -22.33
C PHE A 184 -21.26 2.90 -23.63
N ASN A 185 -20.01 3.37 -23.64
CA ASN A 185 -19.42 3.99 -24.82
C ASN A 185 -18.91 2.92 -25.81
N LYS A 186 -18.99 3.22 -27.10
CA LYS A 186 -18.47 2.37 -28.18
C LYS A 186 -16.97 2.14 -28.08
N GLU A 187 -16.22 3.09 -27.54
CA GLU A 187 -14.76 2.99 -27.32
C GLU A 187 -14.32 1.81 -26.44
N ASN A 188 -15.22 1.26 -25.62
CA ASN A 188 -14.97 0.08 -24.77
C ASN A 188 -15.30 -1.25 -25.47
N ASN A 189 -15.88 -1.20 -26.68
CA ASN A 189 -16.44 -2.33 -27.42
C ASN A 189 -15.66 -2.53 -28.74
N PRO A 190 -14.99 -3.68 -28.95
CA PRO A 190 -15.71 -4.96 -29.02
C PRO A 190 -15.45 -5.94 -27.87
N ASN A 191 -14.45 -5.70 -27.01
CA ASN A 191 -13.98 -6.71 -26.05
C ASN A 191 -14.58 -6.56 -24.64
N GLY A 192 -15.20 -5.41 -24.33
CA GLY A 192 -15.81 -5.17 -23.03
C GLY A 192 -14.78 -5.15 -21.91
N HIS A 193 -13.80 -4.27 -22.00
CA HIS A 193 -12.74 -4.13 -20.99
C HIS A 193 -13.30 -3.71 -19.62
N LEU A 194 -14.30 -2.80 -19.62
CA LEU A 194 -15.15 -2.50 -18.48
C LEU A 194 -16.55 -3.08 -18.73
N ARG A 195 -17.09 -3.87 -17.80
CA ARG A 195 -18.40 -4.53 -17.94
C ARG A 195 -19.34 -4.19 -16.80
N LEU A 196 -20.64 -4.26 -17.08
CA LEU A 196 -21.66 -4.30 -16.03
C LEU A 196 -21.46 -5.53 -15.15
N GLY A 197 -21.46 -5.33 -13.83
CA GLY A 197 -21.48 -6.40 -12.85
C GLY A 197 -22.91 -6.79 -12.46
N ALA A 198 -23.06 -8.00 -11.92
CA ALA A 198 -24.34 -8.51 -11.42
C ALA A 198 -24.73 -7.87 -10.07
N ASN A 199 -25.99 -8.04 -9.68
CA ASN A 199 -26.54 -7.63 -8.37
C ASN A 199 -26.57 -6.10 -8.13
N ALA A 200 -27.03 -5.35 -9.14
CA ALA A 200 -27.35 -3.95 -8.93
C ALA A 200 -28.46 -3.80 -7.86
N GLY A 201 -28.36 -2.75 -7.05
CA GLY A 201 -29.28 -2.49 -5.94
C GLY A 201 -29.87 -1.09 -6.00
N ILE A 202 -31.17 -0.99 -5.75
CA ILE A 202 -31.87 0.28 -5.54
C ILE A 202 -32.23 0.38 -4.07
N TYR A 203 -31.87 1.50 -3.44
CA TYR A 203 -32.08 1.73 -2.02
C TYR A 203 -32.82 3.05 -1.80
N TYR A 204 -33.77 3.04 -0.89
CA TYR A 204 -34.39 4.26 -0.40
C TYR A 204 -33.70 4.71 0.89
N ARG A 205 -33.32 5.99 0.95
CA ARG A 205 -32.78 6.63 2.14
C ARG A 205 -33.68 7.79 2.55
N PRO A 206 -34.45 7.64 3.65
CA PRO A 206 -35.20 8.75 4.23
C PRO A 206 -34.29 9.93 4.60
N ALA A 207 -34.88 11.13 4.69
CA ALA A 207 -34.24 12.28 5.30
C ALA A 207 -33.90 11.96 6.78
N SER A 208 -32.68 12.30 7.19
CA SER A 208 -32.19 12.08 8.57
C SER A 208 -31.93 13.39 9.31
N LEU A 209 -32.12 14.53 8.65
CA LEU A 209 -32.00 15.87 9.24
C LEU A 209 -33.25 16.66 8.88
N LYS A 210 -33.73 17.50 9.78
CA LYS A 210 -34.75 18.50 9.47
C LYS A 210 -34.10 19.70 8.80
N GLU A 211 -34.88 20.45 8.03
CA GLU A 211 -34.38 21.68 7.39
C GLU A 211 -33.96 22.74 8.43
N SER A 212 -34.62 22.74 9.60
CA SER A 212 -34.26 23.54 10.78
C SER A 212 -32.89 23.20 11.39
N ASP A 213 -32.39 21.98 11.18
CA ASP A 213 -31.10 21.53 11.73
C ASP A 213 -29.91 22.02 10.90
N GLN A 214 -30.17 22.68 9.76
CA GLN A 214 -29.13 23.26 8.91
C GLN A 214 -28.57 24.53 9.55
N LYS A 215 -27.48 24.40 10.32
CA LYS A 215 -26.79 25.55 10.91
C LYS A 215 -26.29 26.52 9.83
N LYS A 216 -26.71 27.79 9.96
CA LYS A 216 -26.20 28.94 9.18
C LYS A 216 -24.82 29.34 9.73
N GLU A 217 -23.76 28.70 9.26
CA GLU A 217 -22.39 29.00 9.68
C GLU A 217 -21.54 29.49 8.52
N ILE A 218 -20.78 30.57 8.74
CA ILE A 218 -19.69 30.99 7.87
C ILE A 218 -18.61 29.91 7.90
N ILE A 219 -18.30 29.35 6.73
CA ILE A 219 -17.15 28.44 6.60
C ILE A 219 -16.00 29.21 5.99
N LYS A 220 -14.86 29.22 6.67
CA LYS A 220 -13.57 29.54 6.07
C LYS A 220 -13.08 28.33 5.30
N THR A 221 -12.88 28.47 3.99
CA THR A 221 -12.19 27.44 3.20
C THR A 221 -10.73 27.36 3.59
N ARG A 222 -10.04 26.30 3.15
CA ARG A 222 -8.58 26.17 3.30
C ARG A 222 -7.80 27.30 2.62
N SER A 223 -8.41 28.01 1.66
CA SER A 223 -7.83 29.18 1.00
C SER A 223 -8.14 30.50 1.71
N GLY A 224 -8.69 30.46 2.92
CA GLY A 224 -9.10 31.65 3.69
C GLY A 224 -10.37 32.33 3.18
N LYS A 225 -11.04 31.78 2.15
CA LYS A 225 -12.27 32.36 1.62
C LYS A 225 -13.41 32.14 2.60
N GLU A 226 -13.96 33.23 3.11
CA GLU A 226 -15.18 33.20 3.91
C GLU A 226 -16.38 33.00 2.98
N ILE A 227 -17.02 31.85 3.11
CA ILE A 227 -18.28 31.58 2.42
C ILE A 227 -19.40 31.95 3.40
N ASN A 228 -20.00 33.11 3.19
CA ASN A 228 -21.18 33.54 3.93
C ASN A 228 -22.38 32.71 3.46
N LYS A 229 -22.81 31.75 4.28
CA LYS A 229 -23.91 30.84 3.95
C LYS A 229 -25.31 31.46 4.03
N LYS A 230 -25.46 32.76 4.35
CA LYS A 230 -26.77 33.44 4.33
C LYS A 230 -27.48 33.30 2.96
N GLU A 231 -26.72 33.20 1.87
CA GLU A 231 -27.24 33.00 0.51
C GLU A 231 -27.21 31.53 0.05
N ASN A 232 -26.60 30.60 0.81
CA ASN A 232 -26.39 29.21 0.35
C ASN A 232 -26.34 28.17 1.49
N PRO A 233 -27.49 27.70 2.01
CA PRO A 233 -27.58 26.82 3.17
C PRO A 233 -27.32 25.34 2.79
N TYR A 234 -26.08 24.98 2.44
CA TYR A 234 -25.77 23.64 1.88
C TYR A 234 -25.05 22.65 2.80
N HIS A 235 -24.89 22.94 4.09
CA HIS A 235 -24.30 21.96 5.00
C HIS A 235 -25.23 20.75 5.13
N LEU A 236 -24.78 19.58 4.66
CA LEU A 236 -25.51 18.32 4.73
C LEU A 236 -26.89 18.29 4.01
N LYS A 237 -27.18 19.22 3.07
CA LYS A 237 -28.45 19.28 2.30
C LYS A 237 -28.93 17.91 1.79
N ARG A 238 -28.01 17.07 1.32
CA ARG A 238 -28.35 15.73 0.83
C ARG A 238 -29.09 14.87 1.87
N TYR A 239 -28.85 15.05 3.17
CA TYR A 239 -29.48 14.30 4.26
C TYR A 239 -30.78 14.92 4.77
N ALA A 240 -31.11 16.15 4.36
CA ALA A 240 -32.40 16.79 4.66
C ALA A 240 -33.51 16.39 3.68
N GLN A 241 -33.21 15.50 2.73
CA GLN A 241 -34.13 15.06 1.69
C GLN A 241 -34.10 13.54 1.56
N ASN A 242 -35.27 12.97 1.29
CA ASN A 242 -35.39 11.58 0.84
C ASN A 242 -34.60 11.39 -0.46
N LYS A 243 -33.87 10.27 -0.58
CA LYS A 243 -33.09 9.95 -1.77
C LYS A 243 -33.30 8.50 -2.17
N ILE A 244 -33.33 8.26 -3.47
CA ILE A 244 -33.16 6.93 -4.06
C ILE A 244 -31.70 6.83 -4.48
N LEU A 245 -31.05 5.74 -4.09
CA LEU A 245 -29.66 5.45 -4.38
C LEU A 245 -29.60 4.23 -5.30
N PHE A 246 -28.77 4.32 -6.33
CA PHE A 246 -28.52 3.22 -7.25
C PHE A 246 -27.07 2.76 -7.11
N HIS A 247 -26.87 1.52 -6.71
CA HIS A 247 -25.56 0.89 -6.66
C HIS A 247 -25.44 -0.06 -7.86
N LEU A 248 -24.54 0.28 -8.78
CA LEU A 248 -24.25 -0.51 -9.97
C LEU A 248 -22.84 -1.08 -9.89
N PRO A 249 -22.68 -2.40 -9.72
CA PRO A 249 -21.38 -3.05 -9.81
C PRO A 249 -20.80 -2.93 -11.22
N VAL A 250 -19.49 -2.71 -11.31
CA VAL A 250 -18.72 -2.65 -12.55
C VAL A 250 -17.50 -3.56 -12.41
N VAL A 251 -17.22 -4.35 -13.44
CA VAL A 251 -16.03 -5.21 -13.54
C VAL A 251 -15.00 -4.50 -14.41
N LEU A 252 -13.79 -4.34 -13.89
CA LEU A 252 -12.66 -3.71 -14.58
C LEU A 252 -11.72 -4.81 -15.12
N ASN A 253 -11.08 -4.57 -16.26
CA ASN A 253 -10.24 -5.55 -16.97
C ASN A 253 -10.96 -6.89 -17.21
N ALA A 254 -12.24 -6.83 -17.56
CA ALA A 254 -13.10 -8.01 -17.64
C ALA A 254 -12.81 -8.91 -18.85
N ASP A 255 -11.97 -8.45 -19.76
CA ASP A 255 -11.41 -9.15 -20.92
C ASP A 255 -10.04 -9.78 -20.65
N THR A 256 -9.52 -9.65 -19.43
CA THR A 256 -8.28 -10.28 -18.99
C THR A 256 -8.57 -11.39 -17.98
N TYR A 257 -7.74 -12.43 -17.99
CA TYR A 257 -7.75 -13.50 -17.00
C TYR A 257 -6.52 -13.34 -16.13
N ASP A 258 -6.58 -13.85 -14.89
CA ASP A 258 -5.46 -13.76 -13.94
C ASP A 258 -4.23 -14.51 -14.53
N GLU A 259 -3.41 -13.79 -15.29
CA GLU A 259 -2.08 -14.21 -15.72
C GLU A 259 -1.05 -13.99 -14.60
N GLU A 260 0.14 -14.54 -14.80
CA GLU A 260 1.27 -14.68 -13.87
C GLU A 260 1.32 -13.76 -12.64
N ASN A 261 1.74 -14.35 -11.52
CA ASN A 261 2.06 -13.71 -10.24
C ASN A 261 2.78 -12.35 -10.45
N VAL A 262 2.09 -11.23 -10.17
CA VAL A 262 2.59 -9.87 -10.40
C VAL A 262 3.92 -9.65 -9.68
N ASN A 263 4.13 -10.32 -8.54
CA ASN A 263 5.41 -10.24 -7.83
C ASN A 263 6.58 -10.77 -8.68
N GLN A 264 6.38 -11.87 -9.40
CA GLN A 264 7.39 -12.45 -10.30
C GLN A 264 7.69 -11.51 -11.47
N ASN A 265 6.66 -10.88 -12.04
CA ASN A 265 6.84 -9.87 -13.08
C ASN A 265 7.63 -8.66 -12.59
N VAL A 266 7.36 -8.21 -11.36
CA VAL A 266 8.13 -7.15 -10.72
C VAL A 266 9.58 -7.56 -10.50
N PHE A 267 9.87 -8.81 -10.12
CA PHE A 267 11.24 -9.31 -10.01
C PHE A 267 11.99 -9.32 -11.34
N LYS A 268 11.37 -9.86 -12.40
CA LYS A 268 11.91 -9.85 -13.76
C LYS A 268 12.22 -8.41 -14.19
N TYR A 269 11.28 -7.48 -13.94
CA TYR A 269 11.46 -6.06 -14.25
C TYR A 269 12.61 -5.44 -13.46
N ILE A 270 12.70 -5.70 -12.15
CA ILE A 270 13.77 -5.17 -11.29
C ILE A 270 15.14 -5.64 -11.76
N LYS A 271 15.29 -6.94 -12.05
CA LYS A 271 16.56 -7.49 -12.52
C LYS A 271 17.02 -6.82 -13.81
N ASN A 272 16.10 -6.62 -14.76
CA ASN A 272 16.40 -6.03 -16.06
C ASN A 272 16.58 -4.50 -16.03
N ASN A 273 16.10 -3.81 -14.99
CA ASN A 273 16.10 -2.35 -14.89
C ASN A 273 16.77 -1.83 -13.62
N PHE A 274 17.61 -2.64 -12.97
CA PHE A 274 18.17 -2.38 -11.64
C PHE A 274 18.76 -0.97 -11.49
N ASP A 275 19.46 -0.46 -12.51
CA ASP A 275 20.11 0.87 -12.52
C ASP A 275 19.17 2.06 -12.60
N ASN A 276 17.93 1.86 -13.02
CA ASN A 276 16.95 2.94 -13.21
C ASN A 276 15.87 2.99 -12.12
N ILE A 277 15.84 2.02 -11.22
CA ILE A 277 14.79 1.90 -10.19
C ILE A 277 15.19 2.67 -8.93
N LYS A 278 14.30 3.56 -8.52
CA LYS A 278 14.42 4.32 -7.26
C LYS A 278 13.63 3.63 -6.15
N VAL A 279 13.87 4.03 -4.91
CA VAL A 279 13.18 3.48 -3.74
C VAL A 279 12.50 4.58 -2.95
N ILE A 280 11.23 4.39 -2.63
CA ILE A 280 10.48 5.22 -1.68
C ILE A 280 10.40 4.44 -0.36
N GLY A 281 11.13 4.89 0.67
CA GLY A 281 10.94 4.40 2.03
C GLY A 281 9.87 5.20 2.74
N ILE A 282 8.94 4.54 3.40
CA ILE A 282 7.87 5.19 4.17
C ILE A 282 7.94 4.78 5.63
N ASP A 283 8.27 5.74 6.49
CA ASP A 283 8.23 5.58 7.93
C ASP A 283 6.90 6.08 8.50
N ARG A 284 6.52 5.48 9.63
CA ARG A 284 5.21 5.61 10.26
C ARG A 284 5.43 5.95 11.73
N GLY A 285 5.41 7.24 12.02
CA GLY A 285 5.72 7.81 13.33
C GLY A 285 4.49 8.19 14.15
N GLU A 286 4.74 8.51 15.42
CA GLU A 286 3.72 9.09 16.32
C GLU A 286 3.73 10.63 16.26
N LYS A 287 4.86 11.24 15.89
CA LYS A 287 5.04 12.70 15.73
C LYS A 287 4.58 13.16 14.35
N ASN A 288 5.11 12.54 13.30
CA ASN A 288 4.58 12.66 11.95
C ASN A 288 3.69 11.46 11.64
N LEU A 289 2.52 11.70 11.03
CA LEU A 289 1.56 10.64 10.70
C LEU A 289 2.18 9.59 9.75
N ALA A 290 3.02 10.05 8.83
CA ALA A 290 3.98 9.26 8.05
C ALA A 290 5.06 10.21 7.51
N TYR A 291 6.19 9.66 7.09
CA TYR A 291 7.30 10.38 6.47
C TYR A 291 7.79 9.57 5.27
N TYR A 292 8.26 10.22 4.21
CA TYR A 292 8.88 9.50 3.08
C TYR A 292 10.29 10.00 2.76
N SER A 293 11.08 9.10 2.18
CA SER A 293 12.33 9.44 1.51
C SER A 293 12.40 8.69 0.18
N VAL A 294 12.62 9.42 -0.90
CA VAL A 294 12.90 8.89 -2.23
C VAL A 294 14.40 8.93 -2.44
N ILE A 295 15.00 7.77 -2.68
CA ILE A 295 16.43 7.66 -2.92
C ILE A 295 16.74 7.00 -4.25
N SER A 296 17.89 7.37 -4.81
CA SER A 296 18.49 6.77 -6.00
C SER A 296 19.95 6.41 -5.73
N ARG A 297 20.52 5.58 -6.60
CA ARG A 297 21.96 5.33 -6.65
C ARG A 297 22.55 6.26 -7.69
N ALA A 298 23.48 7.12 -7.29
CA ALA A 298 24.23 7.97 -8.20
C ALA A 298 25.29 7.15 -8.97
N ALA A 299 25.81 7.74 -10.06
CA ALA A 299 26.80 7.10 -10.93
C ALA A 299 28.12 6.77 -10.19
N ASP A 300 28.46 7.55 -9.16
CA ASP A 300 29.62 7.34 -8.29
C ASP A 300 29.38 6.28 -7.20
N GLY A 301 28.22 5.60 -7.23
CA GLY A 301 27.84 4.59 -6.27
C GLY A 301 27.20 5.15 -4.99
N LYS A 302 27.19 6.47 -4.77
CA LYS A 302 26.61 7.07 -3.56
C LYS A 302 25.09 7.08 -3.60
N ILE A 303 24.49 7.13 -2.42
CA ILE A 303 23.04 7.25 -2.26
C ILE A 303 22.65 8.73 -2.29
N LYS A 304 21.77 9.09 -3.22
CA LYS A 304 21.23 10.44 -3.36
C LYS A 304 19.77 10.49 -2.91
N ILE A 305 19.43 11.50 -2.12
CA ILE A 305 18.04 11.82 -1.76
C ILE A 305 17.43 12.71 -2.86
N GLU A 306 16.40 12.20 -3.52
CA GLU A 306 15.73 12.89 -4.63
C GLU A 306 14.51 13.71 -4.16
N ASP A 307 13.88 13.28 -3.05
CA ASP A 307 12.75 13.96 -2.42
C ASP A 307 12.58 13.39 -1.00
N CYS A 308 12.24 14.23 -0.02
CA CYS A 308 12.06 13.81 1.37
C CYS A 308 11.17 14.82 2.11
N ASP A 309 10.05 14.36 2.66
CA ASP A 309 9.11 15.23 3.37
C ASP A 309 8.16 14.44 4.28
N ASP A 310 7.51 15.15 5.20
CA ASP A 310 6.41 14.60 5.97
C ASP A 310 5.16 14.38 5.10
N LEU A 311 4.34 13.41 5.50
CA LEU A 311 3.07 13.13 4.85
C LEU A 311 1.90 13.66 5.67
N ASN A 312 2.09 14.65 6.54
CA ASN A 312 1.02 15.19 7.37
C ASN A 312 -0.04 15.89 6.53
N LEU A 313 0.37 16.60 5.47
CA LEU A 313 -0.52 17.24 4.47
C LEU A 313 -1.58 18.19 5.08
N GLY A 314 -1.28 18.76 6.26
CA GLY A 314 -2.17 19.61 7.05
C GLY A 314 -3.24 18.86 7.87
N TYR A 315 -3.09 17.54 8.07
CA TYR A 315 -4.01 16.72 8.88
C TYR A 315 -3.53 16.46 10.30
N LEU A 316 -2.25 16.72 10.62
CA LEU A 316 -1.70 16.47 11.95
C LEU A 316 -2.47 17.22 13.04
N GLU A 317 -2.55 18.55 12.98
CA GLU A 317 -3.29 19.35 13.97
C GLU A 317 -4.79 19.02 14.02
N PRO A 318 -5.52 18.91 12.88
CA PRO A 318 -6.94 18.52 12.92
C PRO A 318 -7.21 17.13 13.50
N LEU A 319 -6.28 16.18 13.38
CA LEU A 319 -6.38 14.86 13.98
C LEU A 319 -5.97 14.88 15.45
N ASN A 320 -5.01 15.73 15.84
CA ASN A 320 -4.63 15.96 17.23
C ASN A 320 -5.81 16.52 18.03
N LYS A 321 -6.37 17.63 17.56
CA LYS A 321 -7.53 18.27 18.19
C LYS A 321 -8.72 17.33 18.31
N LEU A 322 -9.02 16.57 17.24
CA LEU A 322 -10.13 15.62 17.28
C LEU A 322 -9.90 14.46 18.27
N ALA A 323 -8.65 14.02 18.47
CA ALA A 323 -8.33 13.00 19.45
C ALA A 323 -8.52 13.52 20.89
N GLU A 324 -8.12 14.77 21.16
CA GLU A 324 -8.31 15.46 22.43
C GLU A 324 -9.81 15.66 22.75
N GLU A 325 -10.58 16.24 21.81
CA GLU A 325 -12.03 16.42 21.94
C GLU A 325 -12.75 15.10 22.24
N ARG A 326 -12.33 13.99 21.61
CA ARG A 326 -12.91 12.66 21.84
C ARG A 326 -12.54 12.11 23.21
N GLN A 327 -11.34 12.39 23.71
CA GLN A 327 -10.93 12.01 25.06
C GLN A 327 -11.75 12.76 26.11
N GLU A 328 -12.03 14.05 25.88
CA GLU A 328 -12.93 14.85 26.71
C GLU A 328 -14.37 14.32 26.65
N GLN A 329 -14.92 14.07 25.46
CA GLN A 329 -16.25 13.49 25.27
C GLN A 329 -16.41 12.15 26.01
N ARG A 330 -15.38 11.31 26.01
CA ARG A 330 -15.37 10.05 26.78
C ARG A 330 -15.42 10.28 28.28
N ARG A 331 -14.65 11.25 28.78
CA ARG A 331 -14.64 11.62 30.21
C ARG A 331 -15.97 12.26 30.63
N ALA A 332 -16.61 12.99 29.73
CA ALA A 332 -17.87 13.69 29.96
C ALA A 332 -19.13 12.89 29.54
N TRP A 333 -18.99 11.61 29.15
CA TRP A 333 -20.07 10.75 28.65
C TRP A 333 -20.94 11.37 27.54
N GLN A 334 -20.32 12.17 26.67
CA GLN A 334 -20.98 12.79 25.52
C GLN A 334 -20.92 11.91 24.27
N SER A 335 -21.74 12.22 23.27
CA SER A 335 -21.69 11.53 21.96
C SER A 335 -20.33 11.73 21.30
N ILE A 336 -19.66 10.63 20.96
CA ILE A 336 -18.29 10.68 20.44
C ILE A 336 -18.30 11.04 18.94
N SER A 337 -17.60 12.13 18.59
CA SER A 337 -17.49 12.62 17.20
C SER A 337 -16.83 11.61 16.26
N LYS A 338 -17.35 11.42 15.04
CA LYS A 338 -16.84 10.41 14.07
C LYS A 338 -15.44 10.78 13.53
N ILE A 339 -14.42 10.01 13.93
CA ILE A 339 -13.02 10.19 13.45
C ILE A 339 -12.75 9.60 12.06
N LYS A 340 -13.53 8.60 11.66
CA LYS A 340 -13.29 7.82 10.45
C LYS A 340 -13.21 8.69 9.19
N GLY A 341 -14.10 9.67 9.03
CA GLY A 341 -14.12 10.54 7.84
C GLY A 341 -12.85 11.39 7.65
N LYS A 342 -12.31 11.98 8.72
CA LYS A 342 -11.05 12.75 8.63
C LYS A 342 -9.86 11.84 8.33
N ARG A 343 -9.80 10.66 8.94
CA ARG A 343 -8.75 9.67 8.67
C ARG A 343 -8.79 9.15 7.24
N ASP A 344 -9.96 8.78 6.74
CA ASP A 344 -10.13 8.32 5.36
C ASP A 344 -9.71 9.42 4.36
N GLY A 345 -10.03 10.68 4.67
CA GLY A 345 -9.56 11.85 3.92
C GLY A 345 -8.04 11.97 3.91
N TYR A 346 -7.39 11.92 5.08
CA TYR A 346 -5.93 11.91 5.21
C TYR A 346 -5.29 10.80 4.36
N ILE A 347 -5.73 9.55 4.56
CA ILE A 347 -5.22 8.39 3.82
C ILE A 347 -5.34 8.63 2.33
N SER A 348 -6.49 9.11 1.84
CA SER A 348 -6.68 9.34 0.39
C SER A 348 -5.68 10.34 -0.21
N HIS A 349 -5.32 11.40 0.53
CA HIS A 349 -4.34 12.39 0.11
C HIS A 349 -2.91 11.82 0.13
N VAL A 350 -2.58 11.05 1.18
CA VAL A 350 -1.28 10.37 1.25
C VAL A 350 -1.11 9.36 0.12
N ILE A 351 -2.13 8.54 -0.16
CA ILE A 351 -2.11 7.61 -1.30
C ILE A 351 -1.89 8.35 -2.61
N HIS A 352 -2.56 9.49 -2.81
CA HIS A 352 -2.36 10.29 -4.01
C HIS A 352 -0.91 10.78 -4.14
N LYS A 353 -0.32 11.32 -3.07
CA LYS A 353 1.08 11.78 -3.04
C LYS A 353 2.06 10.63 -3.29
N ILE A 354 1.88 9.48 -2.65
CA ILE A 354 2.72 8.30 -2.88
C ILE A 354 2.65 7.85 -4.34
N VAL A 355 1.45 7.81 -4.94
CA VAL A 355 1.27 7.46 -6.35
C VAL A 355 1.97 8.43 -7.28
N GLU A 356 1.92 9.74 -7.00
CA GLU A 356 2.68 10.74 -7.77
C GLU A 356 4.18 10.49 -7.69
N LEU A 357 4.69 10.16 -6.51
CA LEU A 357 6.11 9.81 -6.32
C LEU A 357 6.49 8.54 -7.08
N ILE A 358 5.67 7.47 -7.00
CA ILE A 358 5.90 6.21 -7.74
C ILE A 358 6.04 6.50 -9.24
N LEU A 359 5.10 7.24 -9.81
CA LEU A 359 5.06 7.53 -11.24
C LEU A 359 6.19 8.48 -11.66
N LYS A 360 6.46 9.54 -10.89
CA LYS A 360 7.51 10.53 -11.17
C LYS A 360 8.90 9.90 -11.12
N HIS A 361 9.15 9.03 -10.14
CA HIS A 361 10.48 8.51 -9.85
C HIS A 361 10.74 7.10 -10.41
N LYS A 362 9.72 6.42 -10.95
CA LYS A 362 9.76 5.00 -11.34
C LYS A 362 10.29 4.14 -10.20
N ALA A 363 9.59 4.20 -9.07
CA ALA A 363 10.10 3.71 -7.80
C ALA A 363 9.27 2.56 -7.22
N ILE A 364 9.96 1.66 -6.50
CA ILE A 364 9.30 0.72 -5.59
C ILE A 364 9.01 1.40 -4.24
N VAL A 365 8.08 0.85 -3.46
CA VAL A 365 7.74 1.35 -2.13
C VAL A 365 8.18 0.35 -1.07
N VAL A 366 8.79 0.82 0.01
CA VAL A 366 9.26 -0.02 1.11
C VAL A 366 8.66 0.49 2.42
N PHE A 367 8.01 -0.43 3.15
CA PHE A 367 7.53 -0.22 4.51
C PHE A 367 8.31 -1.07 5.50
N GLU A 368 8.24 -0.69 6.77
CA GLU A 368 8.63 -1.61 7.84
C GLU A 368 7.60 -2.73 8.05
N ASP A 369 8.11 -3.91 8.30
CA ASP A 369 7.36 -5.06 8.74
C ASP A 369 7.12 -5.00 10.25
N LEU A 370 6.09 -4.23 10.62
CA LEU A 370 5.71 -4.06 12.01
C LEU A 370 4.88 -5.26 12.49
N SER A 371 5.28 -5.85 13.63
CA SER A 371 4.61 -7.02 14.21
C SER A 371 3.15 -6.73 14.58
N GLY A 372 2.30 -7.77 14.58
CA GLY A 372 0.90 -7.63 14.94
C GLY A 372 0.70 -7.07 16.36
N GLY A 373 1.58 -7.43 17.31
CA GLY A 373 1.56 -6.88 18.67
C GLY A 373 1.88 -5.39 18.71
N PHE A 374 2.89 -4.94 17.96
CA PHE A 374 3.28 -3.54 17.86
C PHE A 374 2.20 -2.68 17.19
N LYS A 375 1.54 -3.20 16.15
CA LYS A 375 0.39 -2.54 15.52
C LYS A 375 -0.78 -2.41 16.51
N ARG A 376 -1.07 -3.45 17.29
CA ARG A 376 -2.15 -3.46 18.29
C ARG A 376 -1.92 -2.50 19.45
N SER A 377 -0.69 -2.37 19.96
CA SER A 377 -0.41 -1.40 21.03
C SER A 377 -0.70 0.04 20.59
N ARG A 378 -0.38 0.36 19.32
CA ARG A 378 -0.62 1.67 18.71
C ARG A 378 -2.04 1.88 18.15
N MET A 379 -2.90 0.85 18.11
CA MET A 379 -4.33 1.05 17.81
C MET A 379 -5.04 1.93 18.85
N LYS A 380 -4.51 2.00 20.08
CA LYS A 380 -4.96 2.92 21.12
C LYS A 380 -4.64 4.38 20.79
N ILE A 381 -3.63 4.62 19.94
CA ILE A 381 -3.31 5.93 19.40
C ILE A 381 -4.25 6.18 18.22
N GLU A 382 -5.27 7.00 18.45
CA GLU A 382 -6.30 7.34 17.47
C GLU A 382 -5.78 8.05 16.19
N LYS A 383 -4.46 8.22 16.03
CA LYS A 383 -3.86 8.96 14.91
C LYS A 383 -3.22 8.07 13.86
N ALA A 384 -3.05 6.76 14.11
CA ALA A 384 -2.18 5.90 13.31
C ALA A 384 -2.95 4.89 12.42
N PRO A 385 -3.38 5.25 11.19
CA PRO A 385 -4.07 4.33 10.28
C PRO A 385 -3.13 3.40 9.49
N TYR A 386 -2.11 2.81 10.14
CA TYR A 386 -1.03 2.11 9.43
C TYR A 386 -1.49 0.97 8.52
N GLN A 387 -2.35 0.08 9.01
CA GLN A 387 -2.87 -1.04 8.22
C GLN A 387 -3.83 -0.56 7.11
N GLN A 388 -4.60 0.50 7.40
CA GLN A 388 -5.55 1.06 6.44
C GLN A 388 -4.82 1.79 5.32
N LEU A 389 -3.71 2.46 5.61
CA LEU A 389 -2.85 3.09 4.62
C LEU A 389 -2.24 2.06 3.67
N GLU A 390 -1.63 0.98 4.20
CA GLU A 390 -1.06 -0.10 3.38
C GLU A 390 -2.13 -0.73 2.47
N LEU A 391 -3.28 -1.10 3.03
CA LEU A 391 -4.37 -1.72 2.26
C LEU A 391 -4.96 -0.76 1.21
N ALA A 392 -5.12 0.52 1.54
CA ALA A 392 -5.59 1.53 0.60
C ALA A 392 -4.59 1.76 -0.54
N LEU A 393 -3.28 1.74 -0.26
CA LEU A 393 -2.25 1.84 -1.29
C LEU A 393 -2.32 0.63 -2.22
N ILE A 394 -2.33 -0.59 -1.67
CA ILE A 394 -2.41 -1.82 -2.46
C ILE A 394 -3.66 -1.81 -3.34
N ASN A 395 -4.84 -1.53 -2.77
CA ASN A 395 -6.09 -1.44 -3.53
C ASN A 395 -6.03 -0.38 -4.63
N LYS A 396 -5.35 0.76 -4.39
CA LYS A 396 -5.16 1.79 -5.41
C LYS A 396 -4.20 1.36 -6.51
N LEU A 397 -3.16 0.58 -6.18
CA LEU A 397 -2.19 0.03 -7.13
C LEU A 397 -2.71 -1.20 -7.88
N ASN A 398 -3.75 -1.88 -7.40
CA ASN A 398 -4.44 -2.92 -8.17
C ASN A 398 -5.09 -2.37 -9.45
N TYR A 399 -5.53 -1.11 -9.40
CA TYR A 399 -6.13 -0.42 -10.54
C TYR A 399 -5.86 1.08 -10.49
N LEU A 400 -4.72 1.49 -11.04
CA LEU A 400 -4.22 2.84 -10.96
C LEU A 400 -4.48 3.63 -12.24
N VAL A 401 -5.49 4.50 -12.16
CA VAL A 401 -5.83 5.47 -13.21
C VAL A 401 -5.25 6.85 -12.94
N ARG A 402 -4.61 7.41 -13.96
CA ARG A 402 -4.23 8.82 -14.09
C ARG A 402 -5.38 9.58 -14.74
N LYS A 403 -6.11 10.38 -13.97
CA LYS A 403 -7.29 11.14 -14.46
C LYS A 403 -7.00 12.09 -15.65
N LYS A 404 -5.73 12.40 -15.93
CA LYS A 404 -5.33 13.27 -17.03
C LYS A 404 -4.82 12.50 -18.26
N ALA A 405 -4.67 11.18 -18.16
CA ALA A 405 -4.19 10.35 -19.27
C ALA A 405 -5.24 10.28 -20.38
N LYS A 406 -4.78 10.27 -21.63
CA LYS A 406 -5.61 10.04 -22.83
C LYS A 406 -5.74 8.54 -23.11
N GLN A 407 -6.66 8.15 -23.98
CA GLN A 407 -7.03 6.75 -24.22
C GLN A 407 -5.85 5.83 -24.58
N GLU A 408 -4.92 6.31 -25.40
CA GLU A 408 -3.73 5.57 -25.85
C GLU A 408 -2.57 5.62 -24.85
N GLU A 409 -2.69 6.40 -23.77
CA GLU A 409 -1.64 6.56 -22.78
C GLU A 409 -1.79 5.54 -21.65
N ALA A 410 -0.66 4.95 -21.24
CA ALA A 410 -0.61 4.12 -20.05
C ALA A 410 -1.10 4.89 -18.80
N GLY A 411 -1.97 4.23 -18.03
CA GLY A 411 -2.67 4.82 -16.90
C GLY A 411 -4.02 5.44 -17.24
N HIS A 412 -4.50 5.35 -18.48
CA HIS A 412 -5.91 5.62 -18.81
C HIS A 412 -6.85 4.64 -18.08
N TYR A 413 -8.15 4.96 -17.94
CA TYR A 413 -9.10 4.04 -17.32
C TYR A 413 -9.45 2.82 -18.17
N LEU A 414 -8.97 2.74 -19.42
CA LEU A 414 -9.03 1.52 -20.26
C LEU A 414 -7.67 0.82 -20.37
N SER A 415 -6.64 1.35 -19.72
CA SER A 415 -5.26 0.84 -19.76
C SER A 415 -4.55 1.20 -18.46
N ALA A 416 -5.22 0.92 -17.34
CA ALA A 416 -4.78 1.33 -16.02
C ALA A 416 -3.55 0.52 -15.58
N TYR A 417 -2.68 1.11 -14.77
CA TYR A 417 -1.56 0.37 -14.22
C TYR A 417 -2.03 -0.63 -13.14
N GLN A 418 -1.43 -1.81 -13.12
CA GLN A 418 -1.65 -2.84 -12.10
C GLN A 418 -0.33 -3.19 -11.41
N PHE A 419 0.12 -2.30 -10.50
CA PHE A 419 1.41 -2.45 -9.82
C PHE A 419 1.35 -3.32 -8.56
N ALA A 420 0.20 -3.87 -8.21
CA ALA A 420 0.01 -4.71 -7.03
C ALA A 420 -1.01 -5.82 -7.30
N GLU A 421 -0.83 -6.96 -6.63
CA GLU A 421 -1.77 -8.08 -6.67
C GLU A 421 -3.04 -7.80 -5.87
N ARG A 422 -4.15 -8.40 -6.31
CA ARG A 422 -5.42 -8.31 -5.60
C ARG A 422 -5.34 -9.03 -4.26
N ILE A 423 -5.53 -8.29 -3.18
CA ILE A 423 -5.62 -8.86 -1.83
C ILE A 423 -7.05 -8.75 -1.29
N GLY A 424 -7.62 -9.87 -0.87
CA GLY A 424 -8.97 -9.89 -0.28
C GLY A 424 -9.02 -9.39 1.17
N SER A 425 -7.89 -9.40 1.88
CA SER A 425 -7.81 -8.94 3.27
C SER A 425 -6.38 -8.65 3.70
N TYR A 426 -6.22 -7.87 4.77
CA TYR A 426 -4.91 -7.55 5.34
C TYR A 426 -4.10 -8.80 5.76
N LYS A 427 -4.78 -9.88 6.20
CA LYS A 427 -4.10 -11.14 6.57
C LYS A 427 -3.36 -11.80 5.40
N LYS A 428 -3.72 -11.43 4.17
CA LYS A 428 -3.09 -11.91 2.93
C LYS A 428 -2.02 -10.95 2.39
N VAL A 429 -1.78 -9.81 3.07
CA VAL A 429 -0.65 -8.94 2.74
C VAL A 429 0.62 -9.72 3.03
N GLY A 430 1.27 -10.14 1.95
CA GLY A 430 2.59 -10.74 2.01
C GLY A 430 3.65 -9.69 2.31
N LYS A 431 4.90 -10.12 2.24
CA LYS A 431 6.07 -9.25 2.44
C LYS A 431 6.56 -8.60 1.15
N GLN A 432 5.88 -8.95 0.07
CA GLN A 432 5.81 -8.23 -1.18
C GLN A 432 4.35 -8.22 -1.63
N THR A 433 3.93 -7.13 -2.27
CA THR A 433 2.67 -7.06 -3.01
C THR A 433 2.90 -6.14 -4.22
N GLY A 434 3.26 -6.76 -5.34
CA GLY A 434 3.78 -6.11 -6.53
C GLY A 434 5.02 -5.26 -6.23
N ILE A 435 4.93 -3.95 -6.44
CA ILE A 435 6.04 -2.99 -6.20
C ILE A 435 6.20 -2.58 -4.73
N ILE A 436 5.35 -3.07 -3.83
CA ILE A 436 5.43 -2.78 -2.39
C ILE A 436 6.21 -3.90 -1.69
N PHE A 437 7.23 -3.54 -0.93
CA PHE A 437 8.08 -4.43 -0.15
C PHE A 437 8.03 -4.11 1.34
N TYR A 438 8.28 -5.12 2.16
CA TYR A 438 8.34 -4.98 3.62
C TYR A 438 9.72 -5.40 4.13
N THR A 439 10.35 -4.55 4.93
CA THR A 439 11.68 -4.79 5.52
C THR A 439 11.63 -4.76 7.04
N GLN A 440 12.59 -5.39 7.72
CA GLN A 440 12.64 -5.38 9.18
C GLN A 440 12.82 -3.96 9.76
N ALA A 441 12.08 -3.63 10.81
CA ALA A 441 12.08 -2.31 11.47
C ALA A 441 13.36 -2.00 12.28
N GLY A 442 14.24 -2.98 12.49
CA GLY A 442 15.43 -2.80 13.34
C GLY A 442 16.39 -1.74 12.81
N TYR A 443 16.81 -0.81 13.68
CA TYR A 443 17.88 0.19 13.44
C TYR A 443 17.64 1.18 12.28
N THR A 444 16.41 1.34 11.78
CA THR A 444 16.08 2.33 10.75
C THR A 444 16.22 3.77 11.28
N SER A 445 15.68 4.07 12.45
CA SER A 445 15.76 5.43 13.05
C SER A 445 17.03 5.69 13.88
N ARG A 446 17.85 4.65 14.14
CA ARG A 446 19.05 4.71 15.00
C ARG A 446 20.34 4.31 14.28
N THR A 447 20.39 4.59 12.98
CA THR A 447 21.62 4.51 12.17
C THR A 447 21.97 5.92 11.70
N CYS A 448 23.25 6.30 11.80
CA CYS A 448 23.74 7.57 11.28
C CYS A 448 23.54 7.63 9.77
N PRO A 449 22.88 8.66 9.22
CA PRO A 449 22.65 8.77 7.78
C PRO A 449 23.95 9.05 7.00
N LYS A 450 24.96 9.64 7.64
CA LYS A 450 26.22 10.06 7.03
C LYS A 450 27.28 8.96 6.95
N CYS A 451 27.50 8.21 8.04
CA CYS A 451 28.59 7.23 8.13
C CYS A 451 28.12 5.80 8.46
N GLY A 452 26.81 5.57 8.52
CA GLY A 452 26.25 4.25 8.85
C GLY A 452 26.50 3.76 10.27
N TRP A 453 27.10 4.57 11.15
CA TRP A 453 27.33 4.18 12.53
C TRP A 453 26.00 3.90 13.26
N ARG A 454 25.94 2.79 13.99
CA ARG A 454 24.86 2.46 14.92
C ARG A 454 25.43 1.79 16.15
N LYS A 455 24.70 1.86 17.27
CA LYS A 455 24.99 1.06 18.45
C LYS A 455 24.83 -0.43 18.13
N ARG A 456 25.92 -1.18 18.25
CA ARG A 456 25.96 -2.65 18.04
C ARG A 456 26.09 -3.42 19.35
N ILE A 457 26.77 -2.83 20.33
CA ILE A 457 26.98 -3.42 21.64
C ILE A 457 25.66 -3.50 22.42
N GLN A 458 25.34 -4.69 22.89
CA GLN A 458 24.14 -5.01 23.67
C GLN A 458 24.50 -5.23 25.14
N GLY A 459 23.51 -5.12 26.03
CA GLY A 459 23.71 -5.43 27.45
C GLY A 459 24.56 -4.43 28.24
N LEU A 460 24.80 -3.22 27.71
CA LEU A 460 25.43 -2.12 28.45
C LEU A 460 24.47 -1.56 29.51
N TYR A 461 24.49 -2.16 30.69
CA TYR A 461 23.84 -1.63 31.89
C TYR A 461 24.63 -2.04 33.13
N TYR A 462 24.59 -1.22 34.16
CA TYR A 462 25.20 -1.54 35.43
C TYR A 462 24.46 -2.74 36.06
N LYS A 463 25.19 -3.85 36.25
CA LYS A 463 24.71 -5.02 36.99
C LYS A 463 25.29 -5.02 38.39
N ASP A 464 26.61 -4.94 38.43
CA ASP A 464 27.44 -4.95 39.62
C ASP A 464 28.81 -4.37 39.24
N ARG A 465 29.62 -4.07 40.27
CA ARG A 465 30.95 -3.48 40.12
C ARG A 465 31.89 -4.32 39.24
N LYS A 466 31.94 -5.64 39.44
CA LYS A 466 32.87 -6.54 38.73
C LYS A 466 32.54 -6.60 37.24
N SER A 467 31.25 -6.69 36.93
CA SER A 467 30.74 -6.67 35.55
C SER A 467 31.07 -5.35 34.84
N ALA A 468 30.93 -4.22 35.53
CA ALA A 468 31.24 -2.90 34.98
C ALA A 468 32.75 -2.69 34.81
N GLN A 469 33.57 -3.05 35.81
CA GLN A 469 35.03 -3.07 35.74
C GLN A 469 35.50 -3.82 34.49
N LYS A 470 35.01 -5.05 34.29
CA LYS A 470 35.38 -5.90 33.15
C LYS A 470 35.14 -5.23 31.79
N ILE A 471 34.11 -4.38 31.66
CA ILE A 471 33.82 -3.67 30.39
C ILE A 471 34.94 -2.69 30.04
N PHE A 472 35.55 -2.03 31.03
CA PHE A 472 36.54 -0.98 30.81
C PHE A 472 37.99 -1.43 31.08
N THR A 473 38.21 -2.55 31.78
CA THR A 473 39.56 -2.96 32.19
C THR A 473 40.06 -4.25 31.54
N ALA A 474 39.20 -4.98 30.82
CA ALA A 474 39.62 -6.13 30.04
C ALA A 474 40.51 -5.70 28.86
N GLU A 475 41.38 -6.60 28.39
CA GLU A 475 42.27 -6.37 27.25
C GLU A 475 41.52 -5.92 25.98
N ARG A 476 40.33 -6.52 25.73
CA ARG A 476 39.40 -6.13 24.66
C ARG A 476 38.20 -5.30 25.17
N GLY A 477 38.42 -4.56 26.25
CA GLY A 477 37.44 -3.66 26.84
C GLY A 477 37.33 -2.33 26.10
N VAL A 478 36.47 -1.44 26.62
CA VAL A 478 36.32 -0.06 26.14
C VAL A 478 37.53 0.75 26.61
N GLN A 479 38.36 1.20 25.69
CA GLN A 479 39.51 2.07 25.96
C GLN A 479 39.06 3.54 25.99
N ILE A 480 39.54 4.28 26.98
CA ILE A 480 39.18 5.68 27.21
C ILE A 480 40.45 6.52 27.14
N SER A 481 40.45 7.51 26.27
CA SER A 481 41.48 8.55 26.21
C SER A 481 40.84 9.93 26.19
N TYR A 482 41.63 10.97 26.43
CA TYR A 482 41.16 12.35 26.37
C TYR A 482 41.90 13.11 25.27
N ASP A 483 41.15 13.76 24.39
CA ASP A 483 41.67 14.66 23.37
C ASP A 483 41.70 16.09 23.94
N VAL A 484 42.90 16.60 24.18
CA VAL A 484 43.11 17.93 24.76
C VAL A 484 42.74 19.04 23.78
N ALA A 485 43.08 18.86 22.50
CA ALA A 485 42.90 19.88 21.48
C ALA A 485 41.41 20.13 21.22
N ASN A 486 40.64 19.04 21.15
CA ASN A 486 39.21 19.11 20.86
C ASN A 486 38.33 19.05 22.13
N ASN A 487 38.94 18.88 23.30
CA ASN A 487 38.28 18.91 24.61
C ASN A 487 37.13 17.89 24.75
N TYR A 488 37.40 16.62 24.46
CA TYR A 488 36.45 15.52 24.70
C TYR A 488 37.16 14.20 25.04
N PHE A 489 36.43 13.27 25.66
CA PHE A 489 36.86 11.89 25.80
C PHE A 489 36.55 11.09 24.53
N VAL A 490 37.50 10.23 24.16
CA VAL A 490 37.40 9.25 23.09
C VAL A 490 37.22 7.87 23.71
N PHE A 491 36.19 7.15 23.28
CA PHE A 491 35.94 5.77 23.67
C PHE A 491 36.16 4.88 22.46
N LYS A 492 37.20 4.03 22.50
CA LYS A 492 37.42 2.98 21.49
C LYS A 492 36.90 1.66 22.02
N TYR A 493 36.06 0.99 21.25
CA TYR A 493 35.44 -0.25 21.71
C TYR A 493 35.14 -1.22 20.57
N HIS A 494 35.01 -2.49 20.93
CA HIS A 494 34.55 -3.51 20.02
C HIS A 494 33.02 -3.52 19.91
N PRO A 495 32.46 -3.46 18.68
CA PRO A 495 31.02 -3.35 18.48
C PRO A 495 30.20 -4.59 18.89
N VAL A 496 30.82 -5.77 19.05
CA VAL A 496 30.12 -7.03 19.35
C VAL A 496 30.73 -7.70 20.58
N TYR A 497 29.95 -7.80 21.66
CA TYR A 497 30.29 -8.63 22.82
C TYR A 497 29.92 -10.10 22.47
N ASN A 498 30.89 -11.03 22.48
CA ASN A 498 30.77 -12.48 22.23
C ASN A 498 30.98 -13.07 20.81
N GLN A 499 31.52 -12.37 19.81
CA GLN A 499 32.07 -13.08 18.63
C GLN A 499 33.58 -13.29 18.79
N LYS A 500 34.01 -14.56 18.86
CA LYS A 500 35.43 -14.96 18.99
C LYS A 500 36.30 -14.52 17.80
N GLU A 501 35.72 -14.03 16.71
CA GLU A 501 36.40 -13.85 15.41
C GLU A 501 36.24 -12.47 14.75
N SER A 502 35.65 -11.46 15.41
CA SER A 502 35.56 -10.11 14.82
C SER A 502 36.95 -9.46 14.73
N LYS A 503 37.53 -9.44 13.51
CA LYS A 503 38.76 -8.69 13.17
C LYS A 503 38.56 -7.17 13.05
N GLU A 504 37.32 -6.65 13.06
CA GLU A 504 37.07 -5.20 13.09
C GLU A 504 37.37 -4.67 14.51
N TRP A 505 38.58 -4.12 14.67
CA TRP A 505 38.98 -3.31 15.83
C TRP A 505 38.43 -1.88 15.67
N ASP A 506 37.99 -1.34 16.81
CA ASP A 506 37.80 0.08 17.15
C ASP A 506 36.85 0.94 16.29
N LYS A 507 35.61 1.11 16.78
CA LYS A 507 34.82 2.32 16.48
C LYS A 507 35.06 3.34 17.58
N GLU A 508 35.64 4.47 17.21
CA GLU A 508 35.81 5.60 18.13
C GLU A 508 34.49 6.35 18.27
N VAL A 509 34.10 6.65 19.51
CA VAL A 509 33.00 7.55 19.79
C VAL A 509 33.42 8.62 20.78
N TYR A 510 32.86 9.81 20.59
CA TYR A 510 33.29 11.02 21.25
C TYR A 510 32.22 11.52 22.22
N SER A 511 32.66 12.09 23.35
CA SER A 511 31.78 12.56 24.41
C SER A 511 31.19 13.96 24.20
N ASP A 512 31.60 14.67 23.15
CA ASP A 512 31.15 16.02 22.73
C ASP A 512 29.76 15.97 22.08
N VAL A 513 28.81 15.31 22.74
CA VAL A 513 27.47 15.09 22.20
C VAL A 513 26.40 15.52 23.18
N SER A 514 25.31 16.04 22.65
CA SER A 514 24.12 16.46 23.38
C SER A 514 23.12 15.32 23.47
N ARG A 515 22.61 15.01 24.67
CA ARG A 515 21.67 13.89 24.86
C ARG A 515 20.41 14.28 25.60
N ILE A 516 19.26 13.82 25.11
CA ILE A 516 17.99 13.93 25.82
C ILE A 516 17.69 12.61 26.54
N LYS A 517 17.49 12.67 27.86
CA LYS A 517 17.16 11.50 28.69
C LYS A 517 15.85 11.71 29.42
N TRP A 518 14.98 10.70 29.42
CA TRP A 518 13.83 10.67 30.31
C TRP A 518 14.25 10.36 31.75
N ASP A 519 13.87 11.22 32.69
CA ASP A 519 14.04 10.99 34.13
C ASP A 519 12.77 10.37 34.71
N ASN A 520 12.87 9.12 35.17
CA ASN A 520 11.74 8.39 35.75
C ASN A 520 11.26 8.97 37.09
N LYS A 521 12.16 9.57 37.89
CA LYS A 521 11.81 10.12 39.21
C LYS A 521 11.02 11.41 39.05
N GLU A 522 11.51 12.29 38.19
CA GLU A 522 10.91 13.61 37.97
C GLU A 522 9.84 13.63 36.87
N LYS A 523 9.65 12.51 36.16
CA LYS A 523 8.71 12.37 35.03
C LYS A 523 8.87 13.50 33.99
N LYS A 524 10.12 13.87 33.71
CA LYS A 524 10.48 14.92 32.75
C LYS A 524 11.71 14.54 31.94
N TYR A 525 11.84 15.12 30.76
CA TYR A 525 13.07 15.02 29.97
C TYR A 525 14.12 15.94 30.59
N LYS A 526 15.32 15.41 30.79
CA LYS A 526 16.53 16.16 31.14
C LYS A 526 17.40 16.26 29.90
N LYS A 527 17.78 17.48 29.56
CA LYS A 527 18.76 17.76 28.51
C LYS A 527 20.15 17.65 29.12
N GLY A 528 20.98 16.82 28.51
CA GLY A 528 22.42 16.94 28.55
C GLY A 528 22.81 17.90 27.44
N TYR A 529 23.09 19.16 27.77
CA TYR A 529 23.56 20.13 26.76
C TYR A 529 24.93 19.72 26.21
N GLU A 530 25.33 20.30 25.08
CA GLU A 530 26.65 20.07 24.47
C GLU A 530 27.76 20.31 25.50
N GLY A 531 28.68 19.36 25.62
CA GLY A 531 29.75 19.40 26.63
C GLY A 531 29.33 18.99 28.05
N GLU A 532 28.05 18.76 28.35
CA GLU A 532 27.62 18.31 29.69
C GLU A 532 28.08 16.86 29.97
N ILE A 533 28.09 15.99 28.96
CA ILE A 533 28.64 14.63 29.12
C ILE A 533 30.15 14.69 29.35
N THR A 534 30.88 15.45 28.54
CA THR A 534 32.31 15.70 28.76
C THR A 534 32.58 16.26 30.15
N LYS A 535 31.79 17.25 30.60
CA LYS A 535 31.91 17.84 31.95
C LYS A 535 31.68 16.80 33.04
N LYS A 536 30.63 16.00 32.95
CA LYS A 536 30.34 14.90 33.89
C LYS A 536 31.44 13.84 33.90
N LEU A 537 32.06 13.56 32.75
CA LEU A 537 33.22 12.67 32.68
C LEU A 537 34.44 13.30 33.35
N LYS A 538 34.70 14.61 33.17
CA LYS A 538 35.77 15.32 33.89
C LYS A 538 35.55 15.28 35.40
N GLU A 539 34.33 15.54 35.86
CA GLU A 539 33.94 15.43 37.28
C GLU A 539 34.14 14.00 37.79
N LEU A 540 33.72 12.99 37.02
CA LEU A 540 33.88 11.58 37.36
C LEU A 540 35.36 11.16 37.41
N PHE A 541 36.21 11.75 36.57
CA PHE A 541 37.65 11.49 36.51
C PHE A 541 38.49 12.48 37.33
N THR A 542 37.90 13.17 38.30
CA THR A 542 38.65 14.04 39.22
C THR A 542 39.72 13.22 39.95
N GLY A 543 40.98 13.67 39.89
CA GLY A 543 42.13 12.95 40.48
C GLY A 543 42.77 11.90 39.56
N ILE A 544 42.27 11.71 38.35
CA ILE A 544 42.88 10.86 37.32
C ILE A 544 43.63 11.74 36.33
N ASP A 545 44.87 11.36 36.02
CA ASP A 545 45.66 12.01 34.98
C ASP A 545 45.13 11.54 33.61
N VAL A 546 44.27 12.36 33.01
CA VAL A 546 43.61 12.07 31.72
C VAL A 546 44.58 12.02 30.53
N GLN A 547 45.84 12.47 30.70
CA GLN A 547 46.89 12.31 29.68
C GLN A 547 47.52 10.92 29.68
N LYS A 548 47.40 10.19 30.79
CA LYS A 548 47.87 8.80 30.93
C LYS A 548 46.75 7.82 30.64
N ASN A 549 47.07 6.53 30.65
CA ASN A 549 46.09 5.48 30.44
C ASN A 549 45.02 5.52 31.56
N ILE A 550 43.83 6.03 31.23
CA ILE A 550 42.70 6.17 32.17
C ILE A 550 42.25 4.79 32.66
N ASN A 551 42.18 3.80 31.77
CA ASN A 551 41.72 2.45 32.07
C ASN A 551 42.56 1.74 33.15
N ILE A 552 43.89 1.94 33.16
CA ILE A 552 44.79 1.41 34.19
C ILE A 552 44.54 2.11 35.52
N GLN A 553 44.44 3.45 35.52
CA GLN A 553 44.24 4.24 36.74
C GLN A 553 42.91 3.93 37.44
N ILE A 554 41.86 3.62 36.67
CA ILE A 554 40.53 3.31 37.24
C ILE A 554 40.37 1.84 37.63
N LYS A 555 41.30 0.95 37.27
CA LYS A 555 41.10 -0.51 37.33
C LYS A 555 40.69 -1.02 38.71
N ASP A 556 41.32 -0.47 39.75
CA ASP A 556 41.14 -0.90 41.13
C ASP A 556 40.16 0.00 41.92
N ASN A 557 39.45 0.90 41.23
CA ASN A 557 38.44 1.76 41.86
C ASN A 557 37.32 0.90 42.47
N ASP A 558 37.13 1.01 43.78
CA ASP A 558 36.21 0.19 44.56
C ASP A 558 34.80 0.80 44.69
N ASN A 559 34.62 2.06 44.28
CA ASN A 559 33.37 2.80 44.36
C ASN A 559 32.35 2.31 43.32
N ALA A 560 31.28 1.66 43.78
CA ALA A 560 30.19 1.18 42.92
C ALA A 560 29.52 2.30 42.10
N SER A 561 29.35 3.48 42.69
CA SER A 561 28.71 4.63 42.02
C SER A 561 29.55 5.16 40.87
N PHE A 562 30.88 5.12 40.98
CA PHE A 562 31.79 5.51 39.90
C PHE A 562 31.51 4.67 38.63
N TRP A 563 31.48 3.35 38.78
CA TRP A 563 31.25 2.42 37.66
C TRP A 563 29.85 2.53 37.08
N GLU A 564 28.83 2.70 37.94
CA GLU A 564 27.46 2.95 37.50
C GLU A 564 27.34 4.24 36.68
N ASN A 565 28.01 5.31 37.10
CA ASN A 565 28.03 6.57 36.37
C ASN A 565 28.78 6.45 35.04
N LEU A 566 29.95 5.81 35.03
CA LEU A 566 30.76 5.63 33.82
C LEU A 566 30.00 4.86 32.73
N ILE A 567 29.41 3.72 33.09
CA ILE A 567 28.65 2.91 32.12
C ILE A 567 27.38 3.62 31.64
N ASN A 568 26.74 4.42 32.50
CA ASN A 568 25.57 5.21 32.13
C ASN A 568 25.93 6.34 31.16
N LEU A 569 27.03 7.05 31.39
CA LEU A 569 27.54 8.10 30.49
C LEU A 569 27.95 7.51 29.15
N PHE A 570 28.71 6.40 29.14
CA PHE A 570 29.06 5.70 27.90
C PHE A 570 27.82 5.23 27.14
N ARG A 571 26.81 4.66 27.83
CA ARG A 571 25.54 4.29 27.21
C ARG A 571 24.83 5.48 26.57
N LEU A 572 24.84 6.63 27.21
CA LEU A 572 24.22 7.86 26.68
C LEU A 572 24.93 8.34 25.42
N ILE A 573 26.27 8.34 25.39
CA ILE A 573 27.06 8.68 24.19
C ILE A 573 26.58 7.88 22.97
N LEU A 574 26.31 6.58 23.17
CA LEU A 574 25.89 5.67 22.09
C LEU A 574 24.45 5.85 21.58
N GLU A 575 23.58 6.61 22.26
CA GLU A 575 22.19 6.84 21.85
C GLU A 575 22.09 8.05 20.90
N ILE A 576 21.97 7.81 19.59
CA ILE A 576 22.06 8.91 18.60
C ILE A 576 20.77 9.69 18.38
N ARG A 577 19.60 9.08 18.66
CA ARG A 577 18.30 9.74 18.47
C ARG A 577 17.86 10.37 19.77
N ASN A 578 17.68 11.68 19.74
CA ASN A 578 17.26 12.48 20.88
C ASN A 578 15.84 12.98 20.65
N THR A 579 14.96 12.77 21.62
CA THR A 579 13.54 13.08 21.48
C THR A 579 12.96 13.61 22.77
N ASP A 580 12.29 14.75 22.69
CA ASP A 580 11.42 15.28 23.73
C ASP A 580 10.04 15.59 23.13
N ASN A 581 9.02 14.84 23.56
CA ASN A 581 7.66 14.98 23.04
C ASN A 581 6.96 16.27 23.52
N LYS A 582 7.44 16.90 24.61
CA LYS A 582 6.84 18.14 25.14
C LYS A 582 7.32 19.36 24.35
N THR A 583 8.60 19.42 24.05
CA THR A 583 9.21 20.52 23.27
C THR A 583 9.09 20.31 21.76
N GLY A 584 8.91 19.06 21.32
CA GLY A 584 8.88 18.67 19.91
C GLY A 584 10.26 18.35 19.32
N GLU A 585 11.33 18.38 20.13
CA GLU A 585 12.68 18.09 19.66
C GLU A 585 12.81 16.63 19.17
N ASP A 586 13.45 16.46 18.01
CA ASP A 586 13.73 15.16 17.40
C ASP A 586 14.94 15.22 16.47
N TYR A 587 16.14 15.14 17.04
CA TYR A 587 17.38 15.24 16.27
C TYR A 587 18.19 13.94 16.34
N ILE A 588 19.02 13.75 15.30
CA ILE A 588 20.01 12.69 15.21
C ILE A 588 21.39 13.31 15.36
N GLU A 589 22.15 12.84 16.34
CA GLU A 589 23.52 13.26 16.56
C GLU A 589 24.44 12.03 16.66
N CYS A 590 25.39 11.92 15.73
CA CYS A 590 26.29 10.79 15.62
C CYS A 590 27.56 11.03 16.41
N PRO A 591 27.86 10.19 17.43
CA PRO A 591 29.05 10.34 18.26
C PRO A 591 30.34 9.86 17.55
N HIS A 592 30.29 9.43 16.29
CA HIS A 592 31.44 8.90 15.56
C HIS A 592 31.92 9.81 14.41
N CYS A 593 31.01 10.55 13.77
CA CYS A 593 31.36 11.44 12.66
C CYS A 593 30.89 12.88 12.87
N HIS A 594 30.44 13.19 14.09
CA HIS A 594 29.90 14.50 14.51
C HIS A 594 28.76 15.02 13.60
N PHE A 595 28.03 14.12 12.96
CA PHE A 595 26.83 14.49 12.21
C PHE A 595 25.75 14.96 13.19
N HIS A 596 25.14 16.12 12.91
CA HIS A 596 24.01 16.66 13.66
C HIS A 596 22.89 17.04 12.69
N SER A 597 21.67 16.51 12.91
CA SER A 597 20.57 16.64 11.95
C SER A 597 20.03 18.07 11.79
N ASP A 598 20.23 18.94 12.78
CA ASP A 598 19.85 20.37 12.68
C ASP A 598 20.61 21.10 11.56
N LYS A 599 21.78 20.60 11.17
CA LYS A 599 22.53 21.09 9.99
C LYS A 599 21.94 20.61 8.66
N GLY A 600 20.87 19.81 8.71
CA GLY A 600 20.28 19.14 7.56
C GLY A 600 21.12 17.96 7.05
N PHE A 601 20.60 17.26 6.03
CA PHE A 601 21.30 16.19 5.34
C PHE A 601 20.96 16.19 3.84
N GLN A 602 21.99 16.25 2.98
CA GLN A 602 21.86 16.39 1.53
C GLN A 602 20.88 17.50 1.07
N GLY A 603 20.83 18.62 1.79
CA GLY A 603 19.96 19.76 1.49
C GLY A 603 18.54 19.68 2.03
N TYR A 604 18.18 18.62 2.77
CA TYR A 604 16.86 18.46 3.40
C TYR A 604 16.91 18.73 4.90
N LYS A 605 15.80 19.26 5.44
CA LYS A 605 15.56 19.27 6.90
C LYS A 605 15.54 17.82 7.39
N TRP A 606 16.22 17.56 8.50
CA TRP A 606 16.47 16.20 8.94
C TRP A 606 16.07 16.01 10.40
N ASN A 607 15.26 14.98 10.67
CA ASN A 607 14.82 14.60 12.01
C ASN A 607 14.81 13.06 12.13
N GLY A 608 14.40 12.56 13.29
CA GLY A 608 14.36 11.11 13.53
C GLY A 608 13.43 10.31 12.60
N ASP A 609 12.33 10.90 12.14
CA ASP A 609 11.37 10.24 11.24
C ASP A 609 11.87 10.26 9.78
N ALA A 610 12.49 11.35 9.33
CA ALA A 610 13.19 11.43 8.04
C ALA A 610 14.32 10.40 7.96
N ASN A 611 15.10 10.26 9.04
CA ASN A 611 16.16 9.26 9.15
C ASN A 611 15.61 7.82 9.09
N GLY A 612 14.45 7.58 9.72
CA GLY A 612 13.73 6.32 9.63
C GLY A 612 13.34 6.00 8.19
N ALA A 613 12.66 6.93 7.50
CA ALA A 613 12.20 6.75 6.12
C ALA A 613 13.38 6.53 5.15
N TYR A 614 14.48 7.27 5.33
CA TYR A 614 15.71 7.11 4.57
C TYR A 614 16.32 5.72 4.73
N ASN A 615 16.49 5.23 5.96
CA ASN A 615 17.09 3.92 6.19
C ASN A 615 16.16 2.77 5.79
N ILE A 616 14.84 2.95 5.84
CA ILE A 616 13.87 2.01 5.22
C ILE A 616 14.12 1.93 3.70
N ALA A 617 14.29 3.07 3.04
CA ALA A 617 14.58 3.12 1.61
C ALA A 617 15.94 2.46 1.28
N ARG A 618 16.96 2.68 2.09
CA ARG A 618 18.28 2.03 1.96
C ARG A 618 18.21 0.51 2.06
N LYS A 619 17.39 -0.03 2.98
CA LYS A 619 17.11 -1.47 3.00
C LYS A 619 16.42 -1.96 1.74
N GLY A 620 15.61 -1.11 1.11
CA GLY A 620 15.08 -1.36 -0.23
C GLY A 620 16.15 -1.54 -1.29
N LEU A 621 17.25 -0.75 -1.25
CA LEU A 621 18.38 -0.94 -2.17
C LEU A 621 19.05 -2.32 -1.99
N ILE A 622 19.14 -2.80 -0.74
CA ILE A 622 19.63 -4.16 -0.45
C ILE A 622 18.68 -5.20 -1.06
N ILE A 623 17.36 -5.03 -0.91
CA ILE A 623 16.35 -5.91 -1.53
C ILE A 623 16.50 -5.93 -3.06
N LEU A 624 16.62 -4.76 -3.70
CA LEU A 624 16.84 -4.68 -5.15
C LEU A 624 18.11 -5.42 -5.57
N LYS A 625 19.20 -5.29 -4.80
CA LYS A 625 20.46 -5.98 -5.09
C LYS A 625 20.31 -7.50 -5.00
N LYS A 626 19.62 -8.01 -3.98
CA LYS A 626 19.31 -9.45 -3.87
C LYS A 626 18.52 -9.97 -5.07
N ILE A 627 17.55 -9.21 -5.56
CA ILE A 627 16.77 -9.57 -6.75
C ILE A 627 17.65 -9.57 -8.01
N LYS A 628 18.53 -8.58 -8.16
CA LYS A 628 19.48 -8.49 -9.28
C LYS A 628 20.42 -9.70 -9.32
N ASP A 629 21.01 -10.02 -8.17
CA ASP A 629 22.06 -11.03 -8.03
C ASP A 629 21.50 -12.47 -8.07
N ALA A 630 20.18 -12.65 -7.94
CA ALA A 630 19.53 -13.94 -8.03
C ALA A 630 19.57 -14.52 -9.45
N LYS A 631 20.00 -15.78 -9.59
CA LYS A 631 19.98 -16.51 -10.88
C LYS A 631 18.56 -16.62 -11.44
N GLU A 632 17.63 -17.10 -10.60
CA GLU A 632 16.22 -17.33 -10.92
C GLU A 632 15.34 -16.45 -9.99
N PRO A 633 15.22 -15.14 -10.29
CA PRO A 633 14.55 -14.19 -9.40
C PRO A 633 13.07 -14.53 -9.17
N GLU A 634 12.40 -15.16 -10.13
CA GLU A 634 11.01 -15.63 -10.04
C GLU A 634 10.79 -16.76 -9.00
N LYS A 635 11.86 -17.43 -8.58
CA LYS A 635 11.84 -18.46 -7.52
C LYS A 635 12.13 -17.89 -6.13
N LEU A 636 12.50 -16.61 -6.01
CA LEU A 636 12.77 -15.98 -4.72
C LEU A 636 11.53 -16.05 -3.83
N LYS A 637 11.75 -16.52 -2.61
CA LYS A 637 10.76 -16.51 -1.54
C LYS A 637 11.03 -15.30 -0.65
N PHE A 638 10.05 -14.97 0.19
CA PHE A 638 10.21 -13.87 1.14
C PHE A 638 11.47 -14.00 2.02
N GLY A 639 11.75 -15.20 2.53
CA GLY A 639 12.92 -15.44 3.38
C GLY A 639 14.23 -14.96 2.74
N ASP A 640 14.31 -15.06 1.41
CA ASP A 640 15.50 -14.66 0.63
C ASP A 640 15.65 -13.14 0.58
N LEU A 641 14.55 -12.39 0.67
CA LEU A 641 14.53 -10.92 0.64
C LEU A 641 14.74 -10.26 2.02
N VAL A 642 14.74 -11.04 3.11
CA VAL A 642 14.96 -10.50 4.45
C VAL A 642 16.37 -9.90 4.52
N VAL A 643 16.45 -8.61 4.85
CA VAL A 643 17.72 -7.94 5.13
C VAL A 643 18.11 -8.27 6.56
N ASN A 644 19.18 -9.04 6.80
CA ASN A 644 19.66 -9.29 8.16
C ASN A 644 20.56 -8.15 8.67
N LEU A 645 20.98 -8.19 9.94
CA LEU A 645 21.78 -7.11 10.54
C LEU A 645 23.20 -7.03 9.98
N ASP A 646 23.82 -8.16 9.64
CA ASP A 646 25.17 -8.20 9.09
C ASP A 646 25.20 -7.63 7.67
N GLU A 647 24.19 -7.94 6.87
CA GLU A 647 23.97 -7.35 5.54
C GLU A 647 23.73 -5.83 5.64
N TRP A 648 22.88 -5.40 6.58
CA TRP A 648 22.65 -3.99 6.83
C TRP A 648 23.94 -3.28 7.21
N ASP A 649 24.71 -3.84 8.14
CA ASP A 649 25.96 -3.27 8.60
C ASP A 649 27.01 -3.15 7.49
N LYS A 650 27.20 -4.21 6.70
CA LYS A 650 28.11 -4.20 5.55
C LYS A 650 27.70 -3.20 4.48
N PHE A 651 26.39 -3.00 4.30
CA PHE A 651 25.87 -2.02 3.34
C PHE A 651 26.17 -0.59 3.83
N VAL A 652 25.79 -0.27 5.07
CA VAL A 652 25.87 1.11 5.54
C VAL A 652 27.27 1.63 5.84
N GLN A 653 28.26 0.74 5.96
CA GLN A 653 29.68 1.09 6.17
C GLN A 653 30.47 1.22 4.86
N LYS A 654 29.88 0.83 3.71
CA LYS A 654 30.50 0.97 2.38
C LYS A 654 30.07 2.25 1.65
N ASP A 655 28.95 2.82 2.07
CA ASP A 655 28.48 4.16 1.68
C ASP A 655 29.17 5.23 2.55
#